data_AF-A0A2E4D8L1-F1
#
_entry.id   AF-A0A2E4D8L1-F1
#
_cell.length_a   1.000
_cell.length_b   1.000
_cell.length_c   1.000
_cell.angle_alpha   90.00
_cell.angle_beta   90.00
_cell.angle_gamma   90.00
#
_symmetry.space_group_name_H-M   'P 1'
#
loop_
_entity.id
_entity.type
_entity.pdbx_description
1 polymer ?
#
loop_
_entity_poly.entity_id
_entity_poly.type
_entity_poly.pdbx_seq_one_letter_code
_entity_poly.pdbx_strand_id
1 'polypeptide(L)'
;MKFFIVSLTLICFITTNVFGQVAQNGIIENADARFGRIYDRLVGNRTCDPHANLDEYRQVRCGLQVQGHLGYMHDGDNSWGDNSLTPAVFQQVTDNIVFQTAALDVYKFNQCQVSFYRNYRNDPQKHTDMQERAWVAFSQIKTELRGEVNSVDTISEDRDRQLRAAAMSTAPTSDGRITNIYERASTAKGPHEAEIAKLCASVPLGNRDAMKSFLQRAARQNMNESAFKAAYHQVVLNQLTSEANSAFSRIDALSNPGTDPDHPIFDINMRTKRDLMQTGVIDNLLVDNNLESFAESEYMCRYRSQERGEIVHTGAQILLAAVMMAISGGLFTPYFIATMRIASYARSAISTAIGSTRAGQLIRSGGQLSTNVTKAIGRGITSSHAGRLLLGGLATYDVATVYADVNRECFSSEYLTSKSHPSCNAEKQYYEIMAEANTAGCLIGLVGFGAASIDTIQSIRRINRLSGGDQDAVDDLMEVTTSRIERRLANDVEIPSSQTIQVQGEFTPSDFALTREQVQAARTELRAKGIIPGETNLTPEQLAELTPNQRVVFFEDISGTALTPSQKTQLEEIYTGNLSLIRRNQRLRTLLRAGDDNFTPTEIEGIIRRLDDSGIVPSRVSTPNPSAATPPPQASQIVEDDFMNNYYLRTNSTPEQNANFIRLARATDNPPGLFFLDIQNQRLKELNDMLDNKPLIDAINNKHHEIVQDALAGFRARHPDIDFNIETYSDYKGIRFAIQGPPGQESRYMQEISAMMENVEVEFTAFLNNRGLTSLTDSARGENWFGFGVARTADQANVQARFPPGTSWKTIRDSWKHVEDYRKNIEEVWGNSPLMMQITNGISRVPTPEVFELLRKKNNPGEIARILNRRYNLDPRMNTAHATELMMYFNRVDDFSPGLLIESRVQHNFDLADNGGLTIDFAGVGSHNAQATAEALSRGITLEQAIVRTRRLEAEYTARLDEIKEGARSALEAVFTRHNIRGEITISGDDLVAIPNQPLSREIRDEIVLEQARNNVPSSMRISFFRDGIDNTSTRAIVATEGEGFEKALRSRLEGVLTPAEQRSLVFATDMQGAQYGEGGVRLITNGGLSPARMRVVYEQFSEVVGPRAIVPIFN
;
A
#
# COMPACT_ATOMS: atom_id res chain seq x y z
N MET A 1 3.43 -64.64 -18.52
CA MET A 1 4.49 -64.40 -19.54
C MET A 1 3.93 -64.31 -20.96
N LYS A 2 3.19 -65.30 -21.48
CA LYS A 2 2.58 -65.21 -22.83
C LYS A 2 1.57 -64.06 -23.00
N PHE A 3 0.78 -63.75 -21.97
CA PHE A 3 -0.16 -62.62 -21.98
C PHE A 3 0.52 -61.24 -21.97
N PHE A 4 1.73 -61.17 -21.38
CA PHE A 4 2.52 -59.95 -21.30
C PHE A 4 3.19 -59.64 -22.64
N ILE A 5 3.67 -60.68 -23.34
CA ILE A 5 4.26 -60.55 -24.69
C ILE A 5 3.19 -60.13 -25.70
N VAL A 6 1.98 -60.71 -25.65
CA VAL A 6 0.88 -60.32 -26.57
C VAL A 6 0.42 -58.87 -26.36
N SER A 7 0.40 -58.40 -25.11
CA SER A 7 0.00 -57.01 -24.79
C SER A 7 1.05 -55.99 -25.22
N LEU A 8 2.35 -56.32 -25.08
CA LEU A 8 3.45 -55.46 -25.51
C LEU A 8 3.50 -55.31 -27.03
N THR A 9 3.28 -56.40 -27.77
CA THR A 9 3.27 -56.38 -29.24
C THR A 9 2.08 -55.61 -29.79
N LEU A 10 0.91 -55.69 -29.14
CA LEU A 10 -0.29 -54.95 -29.55
C LEU A 10 -0.14 -53.44 -29.32
N ILE A 11 0.47 -53.03 -28.21
CA ILE A 11 0.74 -51.61 -27.91
C ILE A 11 1.75 -51.04 -28.91
N CYS A 12 2.85 -51.76 -29.20
CA CYS A 12 3.83 -51.32 -30.19
C CYS A 12 3.27 -51.20 -31.61
N PHE A 13 2.29 -52.04 -31.99
CA PHE A 13 1.68 -52.03 -33.31
C PHE A 13 0.66 -50.89 -33.50
N ILE A 14 -0.01 -50.49 -32.42
CA ILE A 14 -0.98 -49.37 -32.43
C ILE A 14 -0.23 -48.03 -32.43
N THR A 15 0.85 -47.89 -31.67
CA THR A 15 1.60 -46.62 -31.60
C THR A 15 2.37 -46.31 -32.88
N THR A 16 2.88 -47.31 -33.60
CA THR A 16 3.59 -47.07 -34.87
C THR A 16 2.67 -46.71 -36.04
N ASN A 17 1.46 -47.27 -36.10
CA ASN A 17 0.52 -46.98 -37.20
C ASN A 17 -0.21 -45.63 -37.03
N VAL A 18 -0.51 -45.23 -35.78
CA VAL A 18 -1.17 -43.94 -35.52
C VAL A 18 -0.22 -42.75 -35.77
N PHE A 19 1.06 -42.87 -35.40
CA PHE A 19 2.05 -41.81 -35.67
C PHE A 19 2.47 -41.76 -37.15
N GLY A 20 2.52 -42.89 -37.85
CA GLY A 20 2.81 -42.92 -39.29
C GLY A 20 1.75 -42.22 -40.16
N GLN A 21 0.47 -42.32 -39.78
CA GLN A 21 -0.62 -41.66 -40.53
C GLN A 21 -0.76 -40.16 -40.23
N VAL A 22 -0.32 -39.67 -39.07
CA VAL A 22 -0.31 -38.23 -38.76
C VAL A 22 0.85 -37.53 -39.47
N ALA A 23 2.00 -38.20 -39.64
CA ALA A 23 3.16 -37.66 -40.36
C ALA A 23 2.96 -37.59 -41.90
N GLN A 24 2.16 -38.50 -42.49
CA GLN A 24 1.94 -38.52 -43.95
C GLN A 24 0.86 -37.56 -44.47
N ASN A 25 0.03 -36.96 -43.60
CA ASN A 25 -1.11 -36.13 -44.02
C ASN A 25 -0.82 -34.62 -44.11
N GLY A 26 0.43 -34.16 -44.03
CA GLY A 26 0.80 -32.76 -44.30
C GLY A 26 0.12 -31.70 -43.41
N ILE A 27 -0.34 -32.10 -42.23
CA ILE A 27 -1.10 -31.24 -41.29
C ILE A 27 -0.17 -30.25 -40.58
N ILE A 28 1.12 -30.59 -40.41
CA ILE A 28 2.12 -29.73 -39.76
C ILE A 28 2.64 -28.64 -40.72
N GLU A 29 2.97 -29.00 -41.97
CA GLU A 29 3.44 -28.03 -42.97
C GLU A 29 2.35 -27.01 -43.39
N ASN A 30 1.07 -27.40 -43.39
CA ASN A 30 -0.04 -26.48 -43.65
C ASN A 30 -0.41 -25.60 -42.45
N ALA A 31 -0.06 -26.01 -41.23
CA ALA A 31 -0.25 -25.19 -40.03
C ALA A 31 0.81 -24.07 -39.96
N ASP A 32 2.07 -24.38 -40.26
CA ASP A 32 3.16 -23.38 -40.32
C ASP A 32 2.95 -22.36 -41.45
N ALA A 33 2.57 -22.82 -42.65
CA ALA A 33 2.31 -21.93 -43.79
C ALA A 33 1.03 -21.08 -43.64
N ARG A 34 0.12 -21.43 -42.73
CA ARG A 34 -1.05 -20.61 -42.38
C ARG A 34 -0.78 -19.68 -41.19
N PHE A 35 0.02 -20.10 -40.22
CA PHE A 35 0.46 -19.23 -39.12
C PHE A 35 1.35 -18.11 -39.63
N GLY A 36 2.33 -18.38 -40.51
CA GLY A 36 3.18 -17.35 -41.09
C GLY A 36 2.41 -16.28 -41.89
N ARG A 37 1.39 -16.69 -42.66
CA ARG A 37 0.56 -15.74 -43.46
C ARG A 37 -0.45 -14.93 -42.65
N ILE A 38 -0.85 -15.42 -41.48
CA ILE A 38 -1.71 -14.67 -40.53
C ILE A 38 -0.83 -13.71 -39.71
N TYR A 39 0.41 -14.09 -39.41
CA TYR A 39 1.40 -13.27 -38.72
C TYR A 39 1.84 -12.05 -39.56
N ASP A 40 2.19 -12.25 -40.83
CA ASP A 40 2.62 -11.18 -41.75
C ASP A 40 1.53 -10.13 -42.06
N ARG A 41 0.24 -10.47 -41.86
CA ARG A 41 -0.88 -9.53 -42.05
C ARG A 41 -1.26 -8.75 -40.79
N LEU A 42 -0.88 -9.23 -39.61
CA LEU A 42 -1.22 -8.61 -38.32
C LEU A 42 -0.13 -7.65 -37.82
N VAL A 43 1.10 -7.78 -38.32
CA VAL A 43 2.24 -6.98 -37.91
C VAL A 43 2.77 -6.24 -39.14
N GLY A 44 2.16 -5.10 -39.48
CA GLY A 44 2.67 -4.26 -40.57
C GLY A 44 4.12 -3.84 -40.32
N ASN A 45 4.92 -3.73 -41.40
CA ASN A 45 6.34 -3.34 -41.41
C ASN A 45 6.67 -2.19 -40.43
N ARG A 46 7.07 -2.54 -39.20
CA ARG A 46 7.71 -1.61 -38.26
C ARG A 46 9.01 -2.26 -37.81
N THR A 47 10.13 -1.61 -38.15
CA THR A 47 11.46 -1.97 -37.69
C THR A 47 11.60 -1.58 -36.22
N CYS A 48 12.00 -2.52 -35.37
CA CYS A 48 12.23 -2.27 -33.95
C CYS A 48 13.54 -1.48 -33.76
N ASP A 49 13.52 -0.52 -32.85
CA ASP A 49 14.69 0.28 -32.46
C ASP A 49 15.67 -0.61 -31.65
N PRO A 50 16.96 -0.70 -32.02
CA PRO A 50 17.97 -1.42 -31.23
C PRO A 50 18.16 -0.86 -29.81
N HIS A 51 17.53 0.27 -29.46
CA HIS A 51 17.58 0.90 -28.15
C HIS A 51 16.38 0.57 -27.23
N ALA A 52 15.47 -0.33 -27.63
CA ALA A 52 14.26 -0.64 -26.86
C ALA A 52 14.52 -1.37 -25.52
N ASN A 53 13.85 -0.95 -24.45
CA ASN A 53 13.89 -1.61 -23.13
C ASN A 53 12.91 -2.82 -23.02
N LEU A 54 12.94 -3.55 -21.89
CA LEU A 54 12.14 -4.77 -21.68
C LEU A 54 10.62 -4.54 -21.81
N ASP A 55 10.11 -3.37 -21.40
CA ASP A 55 8.69 -3.01 -21.51
C ASP A 55 8.30 -2.55 -22.92
N GLU A 56 9.19 -1.85 -23.63
CA GLU A 56 9.00 -1.50 -25.04
C GLU A 56 9.00 -2.75 -25.93
N TYR A 57 9.85 -3.74 -25.62
CA TYR A 57 9.86 -5.04 -26.30
C TYR A 57 8.58 -5.86 -26.04
N ARG A 58 7.91 -5.65 -24.89
CA ARG A 58 6.60 -6.25 -24.59
C ARG A 58 5.45 -5.60 -25.38
N GLN A 59 5.50 -4.29 -25.57
CA GLN A 59 4.43 -3.53 -26.23
C GLN A 59 4.49 -3.62 -27.76
N VAL A 60 5.68 -3.79 -28.34
CA VAL A 60 5.85 -4.01 -29.78
C VAL A 60 5.87 -5.52 -30.07
N ARG A 61 4.85 -6.05 -30.77
CA ARG A 61 4.94 -7.38 -31.39
C ARG A 61 5.99 -7.34 -32.51
N CYS A 62 7.28 -7.47 -32.18
CA CYS A 62 8.35 -7.44 -33.18
C CYS A 62 8.25 -8.67 -34.11
N GLY A 63 8.08 -8.42 -35.41
CA GLY A 63 8.44 -9.37 -36.46
C GLY A 63 9.92 -9.16 -36.80
N LEU A 64 10.80 -10.09 -36.43
CA LEU A 64 12.22 -10.03 -36.77
C LEU A 64 12.43 -10.46 -38.23
N GLN A 65 12.26 -9.53 -39.19
CA GLN A 65 13.02 -9.58 -40.43
C GLN A 65 14.33 -8.83 -40.21
N VAL A 66 15.41 -9.58 -39.95
CA VAL A 66 16.77 -9.04 -39.93
C VAL A 66 17.19 -8.77 -41.39
N GLN A 67 16.89 -7.58 -41.90
CA GLN A 67 17.65 -7.02 -43.01
C GLN A 67 18.64 -6.00 -42.47
N GLY A 68 19.87 -6.51 -42.30
CA GLY A 68 21.15 -5.80 -42.31
C GLY A 68 21.23 -4.51 -41.49
N HIS A 69 21.91 -4.57 -40.33
CA HIS A 69 22.92 -3.58 -39.89
C HIS A 69 23.57 -4.02 -38.55
N LEU A 70 24.01 -5.29 -38.46
CA LEU A 70 25.00 -5.71 -37.46
C LEU A 70 26.35 -5.82 -38.16
N GLY A 71 26.93 -4.67 -38.44
CA GLY A 71 28.24 -4.54 -39.06
C GLY A 71 29.39 -4.67 -38.06
N TYR A 72 29.47 -5.74 -37.28
CA TYR A 72 30.68 -6.10 -36.51
C TYR A 72 30.69 -7.60 -36.22
N MET A 73 30.90 -8.40 -37.26
CA MET A 73 31.50 -9.74 -37.23
C MET A 73 31.54 -10.25 -38.68
N HIS A 74 32.53 -9.79 -39.43
CA HIS A 74 32.88 -10.37 -40.73
C HIS A 74 34.33 -10.81 -40.67
N ASP A 75 34.54 -12.12 -40.56
CA ASP A 75 35.60 -12.79 -41.32
C ASP A 75 34.99 -14.04 -41.97
N GLY A 76 35.26 -14.17 -43.27
CA GLY A 76 34.53 -14.91 -44.30
C GLY A 76 34.04 -16.32 -44.00
N ASP A 77 32.75 -16.55 -44.30
CA ASP A 77 32.39 -17.59 -45.28
C ASP A 77 31.00 -17.33 -45.89
N ASN A 78 30.91 -17.41 -47.23
CA ASN A 78 29.70 -17.10 -47.99
C ASN A 78 28.78 -18.33 -48.14
N SER A 79 28.06 -18.69 -47.09
CA SER A 79 26.93 -19.62 -47.21
C SER A 79 25.65 -18.98 -46.67
N TRP A 80 24.83 -18.48 -47.60
CA TRP A 80 23.44 -18.13 -47.33
C TRP A 80 22.64 -19.41 -47.16
N GLY A 81 22.52 -19.89 -45.92
CA GLY A 81 21.76 -21.08 -45.57
C GLY A 81 21.00 -20.87 -44.26
N ASP A 82 19.68 -20.90 -44.36
CA ASP A 82 18.69 -21.11 -43.29
C ASP A 82 18.57 -20.01 -42.21
N ASN A 83 17.73 -19.00 -42.48
CA ASN A 83 17.35 -17.94 -41.54
C ASN A 83 16.35 -18.44 -40.45
N SER A 84 16.51 -19.66 -39.95
CA SER A 84 15.86 -20.04 -38.71
C SER A 84 16.67 -19.48 -37.55
N LEU A 85 16.05 -18.63 -36.72
CA LEU A 85 16.62 -18.21 -35.45
C LEU A 85 16.93 -19.48 -34.66
N THR A 86 18.21 -19.88 -34.63
CA THR A 86 18.61 -21.01 -33.80
C THR A 86 18.34 -20.65 -32.34
N PRO A 87 17.97 -21.62 -31.48
CA PRO A 87 17.78 -21.38 -30.05
C PRO A 87 18.94 -20.63 -29.39
N ALA A 88 20.17 -20.80 -29.91
CA ALA A 88 21.36 -20.11 -29.42
C ALA A 88 21.33 -18.58 -29.67
N VAL A 89 20.87 -18.14 -30.85
CA VAL A 89 20.77 -16.71 -31.18
C VAL A 89 19.65 -16.04 -30.36
N PHE A 90 18.50 -16.70 -30.24
CA PHE A 90 17.40 -16.21 -29.40
C PHE A 90 17.81 -16.08 -27.93
N GLN A 91 18.56 -17.07 -27.43
CA GLN A 91 19.08 -17.04 -26.06
C GLN A 91 20.06 -15.89 -25.87
N GLN A 92 20.99 -15.67 -26.81
CA GLN A 92 21.95 -14.57 -26.74
C GLN A 92 21.25 -13.20 -26.72
N VAL A 93 20.20 -13.02 -27.52
CA VAL A 93 19.39 -11.78 -27.52
C VAL A 93 18.68 -11.58 -26.19
N THR A 94 18.03 -12.63 -25.67
CA THR A 94 17.32 -12.57 -24.38
C THR A 94 18.27 -12.24 -23.23
N ASP A 95 19.42 -12.91 -23.19
CA ASP A 95 20.44 -12.66 -22.17
C ASP A 95 20.97 -11.23 -22.30
N ASN A 96 21.23 -10.74 -23.51
CA ASN A 96 21.68 -9.36 -23.69
C ASN A 96 20.63 -8.36 -23.19
N ILE A 97 19.35 -8.52 -23.48
CA ILE A 97 18.31 -7.60 -23.00
C ILE A 97 18.23 -7.59 -21.47
N VAL A 98 18.20 -8.77 -20.84
CA VAL A 98 18.11 -8.89 -19.37
C VAL A 98 19.33 -8.25 -18.71
N PHE A 99 20.54 -8.56 -19.18
CA PHE A 99 21.76 -8.02 -18.59
C PHE A 99 21.95 -6.53 -18.89
N GLN A 100 21.58 -6.02 -20.07
CA GLN A 100 21.61 -4.58 -20.37
C GLN A 100 20.68 -3.80 -19.45
N THR A 101 19.47 -4.31 -19.26
CA THR A 101 18.48 -3.68 -18.37
C THR A 101 19.01 -3.66 -16.93
N ALA A 102 19.53 -4.79 -16.43
CA ALA A 102 20.13 -4.86 -15.09
C ALA A 102 21.35 -3.95 -14.93
N ALA A 103 22.22 -3.84 -15.94
CA ALA A 103 23.36 -2.93 -15.91
C ALA A 103 22.93 -1.47 -15.89
N LEU A 104 21.88 -1.11 -16.64
CA LEU A 104 21.28 0.23 -16.63
C LEU A 104 20.69 0.58 -15.27
N ASP A 105 19.99 -0.36 -14.64
CA ASP A 105 19.42 -0.15 -13.30
C ASP A 105 20.53 0.05 -12.25
N VAL A 106 21.59 -0.77 -12.28
CA VAL A 106 22.77 -0.62 -11.42
C VAL A 106 23.50 0.70 -11.68
N TYR A 107 23.57 1.13 -12.94
CA TYR A 107 24.16 2.42 -13.32
C TYR A 107 23.38 3.59 -12.71
N LYS A 108 22.07 3.65 -12.96
CA LYS A 108 21.17 4.68 -12.43
C LYS A 108 21.19 4.70 -10.90
N PHE A 109 21.14 3.51 -10.30
CA PHE A 109 21.23 3.36 -8.85
C PHE A 109 22.52 3.96 -8.27
N ASN A 110 23.68 3.58 -8.82
CA ASN A 110 24.97 4.10 -8.37
C ASN A 110 25.11 5.62 -8.61
N GLN A 111 24.56 6.11 -9.72
CA GLN A 111 24.51 7.55 -10.02
C GLN A 111 23.71 8.30 -8.94
N CYS A 112 22.55 7.76 -8.55
CA CYS A 112 21.74 8.35 -7.51
C CYS A 112 22.47 8.33 -6.16
N GLN A 113 23.15 7.24 -5.79
CA GLN A 113 23.95 7.18 -4.55
C GLN A 113 25.05 8.25 -4.50
N VAL A 114 25.77 8.43 -5.62
CA VAL A 114 26.80 9.48 -5.73
C VAL A 114 26.17 10.87 -5.55
N SER A 115 24.99 11.10 -6.13
CA SER A 115 24.23 12.34 -5.95
C SER A 115 23.78 12.54 -4.49
N PHE A 116 23.27 11.50 -3.84
CA PHE A 116 22.90 11.50 -2.43
C PHE A 116 24.07 11.93 -1.54
N TYR A 117 25.22 11.27 -1.65
CA TYR A 117 26.39 11.62 -0.82
C TYR A 117 26.94 13.02 -1.11
N ARG A 118 26.85 13.47 -2.37
CA ARG A 118 27.18 14.85 -2.74
C ARG A 118 26.25 15.86 -2.06
N ASN A 119 24.95 15.58 -2.03
CA ASN A 119 23.97 16.45 -1.39
C ASN A 119 24.09 16.41 0.13
N TYR A 120 24.31 15.23 0.73
CA TYR A 120 24.64 15.10 2.14
C TYR A 120 25.85 15.95 2.54
N ARG A 121 26.88 16.03 1.68
CA ARG A 121 28.06 16.87 1.90
C ARG A 121 27.76 18.37 1.80
N ASN A 122 26.85 18.75 0.91
CA ASN A 122 26.59 20.14 0.57
C ASN A 122 25.44 20.79 1.36
N ASP A 123 24.63 20.00 2.08
CA ASP A 123 23.48 20.48 2.85
C ASP A 123 23.72 20.30 4.37
N PRO A 124 24.02 21.41 5.09
CA PRO A 124 24.27 21.38 6.51
C PRO A 124 23.11 20.84 7.37
N GLN A 125 21.89 21.16 6.97
CA GLN A 125 20.71 20.82 7.75
C GLN A 125 20.40 19.33 7.63
N LYS A 126 20.42 18.81 6.39
CA LYS A 126 20.18 17.38 6.14
C LYS A 126 21.22 16.49 6.81
N HIS A 127 22.48 16.92 6.90
CA HIS A 127 23.47 16.13 7.64
C HIS A 127 23.18 16.08 9.13
N THR A 128 22.74 17.21 9.71
CA THR A 128 22.47 17.33 11.15
C THR A 128 21.27 16.46 11.51
N ASP A 129 20.20 16.54 10.72
CA ASP A 129 18.99 15.75 10.91
C ASP A 129 19.27 14.24 10.82
N MET A 130 20.09 13.80 9.87
CA MET A 130 20.47 12.39 9.72
C MET A 130 21.32 11.90 10.89
N GLN A 131 22.27 12.72 11.35
CA GLN A 131 23.11 12.41 12.52
C GLN A 131 22.28 12.30 13.80
N GLU A 132 21.30 13.19 14.00
CA GLU A 132 20.40 13.16 15.14
C GLU A 132 19.61 11.85 15.17
N ARG A 133 18.96 11.51 14.05
CA ARG A 133 18.16 10.29 13.96
C ARG A 133 19.02 9.04 14.08
N ALA A 134 20.19 9.02 13.45
CA ALA A 134 21.13 7.91 13.58
C ALA A 134 21.61 7.73 15.02
N TRP A 135 21.83 8.82 15.75
CA TRP A 135 22.16 8.75 17.18
C TRP A 135 20.99 8.22 18.00
N VAL A 136 19.78 8.75 17.81
CA VAL A 136 18.57 8.29 18.52
C VAL A 136 18.38 6.78 18.31
N ALA A 137 18.39 6.32 17.06
CA ALA A 137 18.26 4.90 16.72
C ALA A 137 19.39 4.06 17.33
N PHE A 138 20.65 4.50 17.17
CA PHE A 138 21.79 3.81 17.75
C PHE A 138 21.72 3.71 19.27
N SER A 139 21.32 4.79 19.95
CA SER A 139 21.25 4.84 21.41
C SER A 139 20.26 3.82 21.99
N GLN A 140 19.19 3.52 21.24
CA GLN A 140 18.18 2.53 21.59
C GLN A 140 18.74 1.09 21.48
N ILE A 141 19.53 0.80 20.44
CA ILE A 141 20.04 -0.56 20.18
C ILE A 141 21.43 -0.83 20.77
N LYS A 142 22.17 0.19 21.19
CA LYS A 142 23.61 0.13 21.51
C LYS A 142 23.98 -0.97 22.51
N THR A 143 23.16 -1.16 23.54
CA THR A 143 23.40 -2.16 24.59
C THR A 143 23.22 -3.58 24.05
N GLU A 144 22.16 -3.81 23.29
CA GLU A 144 21.85 -5.10 22.67
C GLU A 144 22.87 -5.46 21.60
N LEU A 145 23.17 -4.51 20.69
CA LEU A 145 24.19 -4.66 19.66
C LEU A 145 25.55 -5.01 20.27
N ARG A 146 25.94 -4.38 21.39
CA ARG A 146 27.17 -4.73 22.11
C ARG A 146 27.12 -6.16 22.65
N GLY A 147 25.98 -6.61 23.16
CA GLY A 147 25.78 -7.98 23.65
C GLY A 147 26.03 -9.01 22.54
N GLU A 148 25.37 -8.84 21.40
CA GLU A 148 25.50 -9.74 20.25
C GLU A 148 26.92 -9.75 19.67
N VAL A 149 27.55 -8.58 19.56
CA VAL A 149 28.95 -8.47 19.12
C VAL A 149 29.90 -9.22 20.06
N ASN A 150 29.72 -9.12 21.38
CA ASN A 150 30.55 -9.85 22.33
C ASN A 150 30.34 -11.37 22.24
N SER A 151 29.12 -11.82 21.93
CA SER A 151 28.83 -13.25 21.70
C SER A 151 29.60 -13.78 20.49
N VAL A 152 29.60 -13.03 19.38
CA VAL A 152 30.38 -13.37 18.17
C VAL A 152 31.89 -13.42 18.47
N ASP A 153 32.39 -12.45 19.23
CA ASP A 153 33.80 -12.41 19.63
C ASP A 153 34.17 -13.62 20.51
N THR A 154 33.32 -13.97 21.47
CA THR A 154 33.50 -15.13 22.36
C THR A 154 33.53 -16.44 21.58
N ILE A 155 32.62 -16.62 20.61
CA ILE A 155 32.59 -17.81 19.73
C ILE A 155 33.88 -17.89 18.90
N SER A 156 34.37 -16.76 18.40
CA SER A 156 35.60 -16.68 17.61
C SER A 156 36.84 -17.00 18.45
N GLU A 157 36.91 -16.49 19.70
CA GLU A 157 37.98 -16.81 20.64
C GLU A 157 37.98 -18.29 21.06
N ASP A 158 36.80 -18.88 21.29
CA ASP A 158 36.69 -20.31 21.60
C ASP A 158 37.12 -21.18 20.41
N ARG A 159 36.71 -20.83 19.19
CA ARG A 159 37.21 -21.48 17.96
C ARG A 159 38.72 -21.45 17.91
N ASP A 160 39.35 -20.29 18.11
CA ASP A 160 40.80 -20.14 18.04
C ASP A 160 41.52 -20.90 19.16
N ARG A 161 40.91 -20.98 20.36
CA ARG A 161 41.40 -21.80 21.48
C ARG A 161 41.34 -23.28 21.12
N GLN A 162 40.24 -23.74 20.53
CA GLN A 162 40.08 -25.12 20.07
C GLN A 162 41.05 -25.47 18.93
N LEU A 163 41.31 -24.55 18.00
CA LEU A 163 42.30 -24.72 16.93
C LEU A 163 43.72 -24.84 17.49
N ARG A 164 44.10 -23.99 18.47
CA ARG A 164 45.40 -24.11 19.16
C ARG A 164 45.53 -25.42 19.92
N ALA A 165 44.49 -25.84 20.62
CA ALA A 165 44.47 -27.12 21.33
C ALA A 165 44.56 -28.32 20.35
N ALA A 166 43.92 -28.23 19.18
CA ALA A 166 44.04 -29.23 18.13
C ALA A 166 45.46 -29.27 17.54
N ALA A 167 46.08 -28.10 17.31
CA ALA A 167 47.45 -28.01 16.80
C ALA A 167 48.52 -28.53 17.79
N MET A 168 48.28 -28.42 19.11
CA MET A 168 49.18 -28.93 20.15
C MET A 168 49.05 -30.44 20.40
N SER A 169 48.02 -31.09 19.86
CA SER A 169 47.84 -32.54 19.99
C SER A 169 48.82 -33.26 19.06
N THR A 170 49.69 -34.12 19.63
CA THR A 170 50.70 -34.91 18.89
C THR A 170 50.12 -36.02 18.01
N ALA A 171 48.82 -36.28 18.09
CA ALA A 171 48.14 -37.18 17.17
C ALA A 171 47.91 -36.47 15.82
N PRO A 172 48.13 -37.14 14.67
CA PRO A 172 47.85 -36.56 13.36
C PRO A 172 46.38 -36.12 13.34
N THR A 173 46.17 -34.81 13.36
CA THR A 173 44.83 -34.23 13.29
C THR A 173 44.28 -34.59 11.93
N SER A 174 43.30 -35.50 11.89
CA SER A 174 42.53 -35.72 10.67
C SER A 174 41.91 -34.39 10.27
N ASP A 175 41.98 -34.02 8.99
CA ASP A 175 41.41 -32.78 8.43
C ASP A 175 39.97 -32.54 8.93
N GLY A 176 39.21 -33.62 9.14
CA GLY A 176 37.87 -33.58 9.70
C GLY A 176 37.74 -32.91 11.08
N ARG A 177 38.75 -32.92 11.95
CA ARG A 177 38.67 -32.24 13.26
C ARG A 177 38.73 -30.72 13.11
N ILE A 178 39.57 -30.21 12.21
CA ILE A 178 39.68 -28.78 11.94
C ILE A 178 38.40 -28.29 11.25
N THR A 179 37.92 -29.00 10.23
CA THR A 179 36.65 -28.67 9.54
C THR A 179 35.48 -28.63 10.52
N ASN A 180 35.35 -29.63 11.41
CA ASN A 180 34.30 -29.64 12.45
C ASN A 180 34.37 -28.43 13.40
N ILE A 181 35.57 -27.93 13.72
CA ILE A 181 35.71 -26.73 14.59
C ILE A 181 35.22 -25.48 13.85
N TYR A 182 35.57 -25.33 12.57
CA TYR A 182 35.08 -24.22 11.74
C TYR A 182 33.57 -24.28 11.53
N GLU A 183 33.02 -25.45 11.21
CA GLU A 183 31.57 -25.63 11.00
C GLU A 183 30.78 -25.29 12.27
N ARG A 184 31.18 -25.81 13.44
CA ARG A 184 30.51 -25.50 14.71
C ARG A 184 30.56 -24.01 15.05
N ALA A 185 31.72 -23.38 14.84
CA ALA A 185 31.85 -21.94 15.06
C ALA A 185 30.97 -21.15 14.10
N SER A 186 30.90 -21.54 12.82
CA SER A 186 30.03 -20.91 11.81
C SER A 186 28.55 -21.04 12.17
N THR A 187 28.09 -22.24 12.53
CA THR A 187 26.71 -22.49 12.95
C THR A 187 26.35 -21.70 14.21
N ALA A 188 27.26 -21.60 15.18
CA ALA A 188 27.02 -20.83 16.40
C ALA A 188 27.01 -19.32 16.14
N LYS A 189 27.82 -18.83 15.19
CA LYS A 189 27.95 -17.40 14.87
C LYS A 189 26.76 -16.86 14.09
N GLY A 190 26.17 -17.67 13.21
CA GLY A 190 25.11 -17.27 12.28
C GLY A 190 23.94 -16.51 12.91
N PRO A 191 23.27 -17.02 13.97
CA PRO A 191 22.16 -16.32 14.62
C PRO A 191 22.55 -14.94 15.16
N HIS A 192 23.73 -14.82 15.77
CA HIS A 192 24.23 -13.54 16.30
C HIS A 192 24.61 -12.57 15.17
N GLU A 193 25.20 -13.05 14.08
CA GLU A 193 25.50 -12.19 12.91
C GLU A 193 24.25 -11.65 12.24
N ALA A 194 23.17 -12.44 12.22
CA ALA A 194 21.88 -12.00 11.71
C ALA A 194 21.23 -10.97 12.64
N GLU A 195 21.27 -11.17 13.96
CA GLU A 195 20.75 -10.18 14.91
C GLU A 195 21.57 -8.89 14.87
N ILE A 196 22.90 -8.97 14.71
CA ILE A 196 23.75 -7.79 14.49
C ILE A 196 23.36 -7.07 13.19
N ALA A 197 23.12 -7.80 12.09
CA ALA A 197 22.70 -7.20 10.82
C ALA A 197 21.37 -6.46 10.99
N LYS A 198 20.40 -7.08 11.66
CA LYS A 198 19.10 -6.50 11.99
C LYS A 198 19.22 -5.23 12.82
N LEU A 199 19.94 -5.29 13.94
CA LEU A 199 20.11 -4.15 14.83
C LEU A 199 20.78 -3.00 14.07
N CYS A 200 21.86 -3.26 13.33
CA CYS A 200 22.51 -2.24 12.53
C CYS A 200 21.58 -1.65 11.46
N ALA A 201 20.75 -2.45 10.78
CA ALA A 201 19.81 -1.98 9.76
C ALA A 201 18.78 -0.97 10.29
N SER A 202 18.47 -0.97 11.60
CA SER A 202 17.59 0.03 12.22
C SER A 202 18.20 1.44 12.33
N VAL A 203 19.50 1.58 12.08
CA VAL A 203 20.20 2.86 12.02
C VAL A 203 20.31 3.28 10.54
N PRO A 204 20.04 4.54 10.17
CA PRO A 204 20.19 5.00 8.79
C PRO A 204 21.56 4.62 8.20
N LEU A 205 21.55 4.02 7.00
CA LEU A 205 22.72 3.45 6.30
C LEU A 205 23.40 2.27 6.99
N GLY A 206 22.85 1.74 8.08
CA GLY A 206 23.48 0.70 8.89
C GLY A 206 23.53 -0.69 8.26
N ASN A 207 22.82 -0.90 7.15
CA ASN A 207 22.94 -2.08 6.29
C ASN A 207 24.21 -2.08 5.42
N ARG A 208 24.91 -0.95 5.30
CA ARG A 208 26.19 -0.86 4.57
C ARG A 208 27.31 -1.46 5.41
N ASP A 209 28.19 -2.25 4.81
CA ASP A 209 29.27 -2.94 5.55
C ASP A 209 30.20 -2.00 6.32
N ALA A 210 30.57 -0.86 5.72
CA ALA A 210 31.38 0.16 6.38
C ALA A 210 30.67 0.76 7.60
N MET A 211 29.37 1.03 7.47
CA MET A 211 28.54 1.56 8.56
C MET A 211 28.28 0.52 9.65
N LYS A 212 27.91 -0.71 9.27
CA LYS A 212 27.76 -1.86 10.18
C LYS A 212 29.01 -2.06 11.03
N SER A 213 30.19 -2.04 10.38
CA SER A 213 31.47 -2.14 11.06
C SER A 213 31.73 -0.97 12.02
N PHE A 214 31.33 0.24 11.66
CA PHE A 214 31.38 1.40 12.54
C PHE A 214 30.45 1.24 13.75
N LEU A 215 29.18 0.87 13.55
CA LEU A 215 28.19 0.72 14.62
C LEU A 215 28.62 -0.35 15.64
N GLN A 216 29.17 -1.47 15.18
CA GLN A 216 29.76 -2.49 16.06
C GLN A 216 30.92 -1.94 16.91
N ARG A 217 31.83 -1.15 16.30
CA ARG A 217 32.93 -0.50 17.05
C ARG A 217 32.40 0.54 18.03
N ALA A 218 31.42 1.36 17.63
CA ALA A 218 30.80 2.37 18.48
C ALA A 218 30.10 1.74 19.69
N ALA A 219 29.43 0.60 19.49
CA ALA A 219 28.79 -0.17 20.56
C ALA A 219 29.83 -0.72 21.55
N ARG A 220 30.92 -1.31 21.05
CA ARG A 220 32.05 -1.79 21.89
C ARG A 220 32.68 -0.67 22.71
N GLN A 221 32.90 0.50 22.10
CA GLN A 221 33.55 1.64 22.75
C GLN A 221 32.61 2.47 23.64
N ASN A 222 31.32 2.12 23.67
CA ASN A 222 30.31 2.86 24.40
C ASN A 222 30.29 4.37 24.04
N MET A 223 30.48 4.74 22.77
CA MET A 223 30.61 6.14 22.33
C MET A 223 29.46 7.03 22.83
N ASN A 224 29.79 8.25 23.26
CA ASN A 224 28.79 9.29 23.55
C ASN A 224 28.28 9.95 22.26
N GLU A 225 27.24 10.77 22.38
CA GLU A 225 26.56 11.39 21.25
C GLU A 225 27.49 12.18 20.34
N SER A 226 28.30 13.08 20.91
CA SER A 226 29.20 13.94 20.15
C SER A 226 30.25 13.11 19.37
N ALA A 227 30.87 12.13 20.03
CA ALA A 227 31.84 11.24 19.39
C ALA A 227 31.19 10.36 18.30
N PHE A 228 29.97 9.87 18.54
CA PHE A 228 29.22 9.09 17.56
C PHE A 228 28.88 9.92 16.32
N LYS A 229 28.27 11.10 16.48
CA LYS A 229 27.87 11.96 15.36
C LYS A 229 29.07 12.35 14.49
N ALA A 230 30.19 12.70 15.12
CA ALA A 230 31.43 13.01 14.41
C ALA A 230 31.96 11.80 13.62
N ALA A 231 32.01 10.62 14.24
CA ALA A 231 32.51 9.41 13.59
C ALA A 231 31.57 8.88 12.50
N TYR A 232 30.25 8.93 12.71
CA TYR A 232 29.23 8.57 11.74
C TYR A 232 29.38 9.42 10.47
N HIS A 233 29.52 10.75 10.62
CA HIS A 233 29.74 11.65 9.50
C HIS A 233 31.01 11.35 8.71
N GLN A 234 32.11 11.01 9.40
CA GLN A 234 33.35 10.62 8.73
C GLN A 234 33.19 9.32 7.91
N VAL A 235 32.41 8.35 8.40
CA VAL A 235 32.12 7.12 7.65
C VAL A 235 31.31 7.43 6.39
N VAL A 236 30.28 8.28 6.50
CA VAL A 236 29.47 8.69 5.34
C VAL A 236 30.32 9.44 4.30
N LEU A 237 31.07 10.45 4.71
CA LEU A 237 31.83 11.30 3.79
C LEU A 237 33.05 10.62 3.16
N ASN A 238 33.73 9.75 3.90
CA ASN A 238 35.00 9.20 3.41
C ASN A 238 34.82 7.78 2.85
N GLN A 239 34.12 6.91 3.56
CA GLN A 239 34.03 5.49 3.20
C GLN A 239 32.90 5.27 2.21
N LEU A 240 31.66 5.58 2.60
CA LEU A 240 30.48 5.32 1.76
C LEU A 240 30.50 6.14 0.46
N THR A 241 30.94 7.41 0.53
CA THR A 241 31.12 8.23 -0.67
C THR A 241 32.17 7.65 -1.61
N SER A 242 33.28 7.13 -1.09
CA SER A 242 34.32 6.49 -1.91
C SER A 242 33.85 5.17 -2.51
N GLU A 243 33.10 4.37 -1.75
CA GLU A 243 32.49 3.12 -2.23
C GLU A 243 31.50 3.38 -3.37
N ALA A 244 30.61 4.35 -3.20
CA ALA A 244 29.64 4.74 -4.22
C ALA A 244 30.32 5.29 -5.49
N ASN A 245 31.32 6.17 -5.36
CA ASN A 245 32.07 6.66 -6.51
C ASN A 245 32.83 5.54 -7.23
N SER A 246 33.39 4.59 -6.48
CA SER A 246 34.12 3.46 -7.04
C SER A 246 33.18 2.48 -7.76
N ALA A 247 32.01 2.21 -7.18
CA ALA A 247 30.96 1.40 -7.81
C ALA A 247 30.44 2.06 -9.09
N PHE A 248 30.11 3.35 -9.04
CA PHE A 248 29.71 4.14 -10.19
C PHE A 248 30.78 4.14 -11.29
N SER A 249 32.03 4.41 -10.95
CA SER A 249 33.12 4.42 -11.94
C SER A 249 33.34 3.05 -12.60
N ARG A 250 33.11 1.94 -11.89
CA ARG A 250 33.21 0.59 -12.46
C ARG A 250 32.11 0.30 -13.49
N ILE A 251 30.87 0.69 -13.20
CA ILE A 251 29.74 0.47 -14.13
C ILE A 251 29.76 1.48 -15.28
N ASP A 252 30.16 2.72 -15.01
CA ASP A 252 30.34 3.77 -16.03
C ASP A 252 31.45 3.41 -17.03
N ALA A 253 32.54 2.78 -16.57
CA ALA A 253 33.60 2.27 -17.44
C ALA A 253 33.15 1.13 -18.37
N LEU A 254 32.00 0.49 -18.10
CA LEU A 254 31.38 -0.48 -19.01
C LEU A 254 30.48 0.20 -20.05
N SER A 255 30.11 1.47 -19.87
CA SER A 255 29.31 2.20 -20.86
C SER A 255 30.14 2.51 -22.11
N ASN A 256 29.54 2.33 -23.28
CA ASN A 256 30.20 2.62 -24.54
C ASN A 256 30.33 4.14 -24.74
N PRO A 257 31.54 4.67 -24.95
CA PRO A 257 31.72 6.09 -25.22
C PRO A 257 31.02 6.46 -26.53
N GLY A 258 30.09 7.42 -26.47
CA GLY A 258 29.29 7.87 -27.61
C GLY A 258 27.83 7.41 -27.62
N THR A 259 27.39 6.67 -26.59
CA THR A 259 25.97 6.41 -26.35
C THR A 259 25.32 7.59 -25.63
N ASP A 260 24.00 7.72 -25.77
CA ASP A 260 23.22 8.75 -25.07
C ASP A 260 23.45 8.62 -23.55
N PRO A 261 23.88 9.68 -22.84
CA PRO A 261 24.07 9.65 -21.39
C PRO A 261 22.83 9.20 -20.61
N ASP A 262 21.63 9.40 -21.16
CA ASP A 262 20.37 8.98 -20.53
C ASP A 262 20.03 7.50 -20.82
N HIS A 263 20.67 6.92 -21.85
CA HIS A 263 20.51 5.54 -22.30
C HIS A 263 21.86 4.87 -22.67
N PRO A 264 22.80 4.73 -21.71
CA PRO A 264 24.08 4.11 -21.97
C PRO A 264 23.93 2.64 -22.38
N ILE A 265 24.68 2.22 -23.40
CA ILE A 265 24.78 0.80 -23.77
C ILE A 265 26.05 0.24 -23.13
N PHE A 266 25.93 -0.86 -22.40
CA PHE A 266 27.04 -1.44 -21.64
C PHE A 266 27.74 -2.56 -22.42
N ASP A 267 29.06 -2.65 -22.37
CA ASP A 267 29.79 -3.83 -22.83
C ASP A 267 29.83 -4.90 -21.71
N ILE A 268 28.80 -5.75 -21.68
CA ILE A 268 28.60 -6.74 -20.61
C ILE A 268 29.27 -8.06 -20.97
N ASN A 269 30.54 -8.17 -20.58
CA ASN A 269 31.26 -9.44 -20.65
C ASN A 269 30.75 -10.47 -19.60
N MET A 270 31.16 -11.72 -19.72
CA MET A 270 30.73 -12.82 -18.83
C MET A 270 31.06 -12.59 -17.34
N ARG A 271 32.11 -11.83 -17.03
CA ARG A 271 32.45 -11.48 -15.65
C ARG A 271 31.41 -10.51 -15.09
N THR A 272 31.06 -9.47 -15.84
CA THR A 272 30.00 -8.53 -15.44
C THR A 272 28.65 -9.25 -15.29
N LYS A 273 28.31 -10.17 -16.20
CA LYS A 273 27.09 -10.99 -16.09
C LYS A 273 27.08 -11.78 -14.78
N ARG A 274 28.19 -12.44 -14.44
CA ARG A 274 28.36 -13.16 -13.16
C ARG A 274 28.16 -12.22 -11.97
N ASP A 275 28.85 -11.08 -11.98
CA ASP A 275 28.77 -10.11 -10.88
C ASP A 275 27.32 -9.63 -10.70
N LEU A 276 26.61 -9.30 -11.78
CA LEU A 276 25.20 -8.88 -11.76
C LEU A 276 24.24 -9.95 -11.21
N MET A 277 24.45 -11.24 -11.49
CA MET A 277 23.62 -12.27 -10.82
C MET A 277 23.99 -12.47 -9.37
N GLN A 278 25.28 -12.39 -9.01
CA GLN A 278 25.71 -12.55 -7.62
C GLN A 278 25.22 -11.43 -6.72
N THR A 279 24.97 -10.24 -7.29
CA THR A 279 24.39 -9.10 -6.57
C THR A 279 22.88 -9.28 -6.26
N GLY A 280 22.20 -10.22 -6.91
CA GLY A 280 20.74 -10.40 -6.82
C GLY A 280 19.92 -9.43 -7.69
N VAL A 281 20.58 -8.50 -8.40
CA VAL A 281 19.92 -7.51 -9.27
C VAL A 281 19.08 -8.18 -10.36
N ILE A 282 19.58 -9.27 -10.95
CA ILE A 282 18.87 -10.00 -12.01
C ILE A 282 17.58 -10.64 -11.48
N ASP A 283 17.62 -11.22 -10.29
CA ASP A 283 16.44 -11.82 -9.67
C ASP A 283 15.39 -10.75 -9.37
N ASN A 284 15.80 -9.59 -8.85
CA ASN A 284 14.92 -8.44 -8.63
C ASN A 284 14.29 -7.93 -9.92
N LEU A 285 15.09 -7.75 -10.97
CA LEU A 285 14.58 -7.31 -12.28
C LEU A 285 13.52 -8.27 -12.82
N LEU A 286 13.73 -9.58 -12.66
CA LEU A 286 12.77 -10.59 -13.11
C LEU A 286 11.51 -10.59 -12.24
N VAL A 287 11.63 -10.45 -10.92
CA VAL A 287 10.49 -10.37 -9.97
C VAL A 287 9.65 -9.13 -10.22
N ASP A 288 10.26 -7.95 -10.34
CA ASP A 288 9.58 -6.69 -10.59
C ASP A 288 8.82 -6.70 -11.93
N ASN A 289 9.26 -7.56 -12.86
CA ASN A 289 8.61 -7.79 -14.15
C ASN A 289 7.62 -8.96 -14.17
N ASN A 290 7.24 -9.55 -13.02
CA ASN A 290 6.36 -10.72 -12.89
C ASN A 290 6.90 -11.98 -13.62
N LEU A 291 8.22 -12.18 -13.62
CA LEU A 291 8.92 -13.32 -14.22
C LEU A 291 9.56 -14.25 -13.17
N GLU A 292 9.09 -14.23 -11.93
CA GLU A 292 9.63 -15.02 -10.81
C GLU A 292 9.68 -16.53 -11.12
N SER A 293 8.60 -17.07 -11.70
CA SER A 293 8.58 -18.49 -12.12
C SER A 293 9.62 -18.82 -13.21
N PHE A 294 9.95 -17.84 -14.06
CA PHE A 294 10.98 -17.97 -15.09
C PHE A 294 12.40 -17.85 -14.50
N ALA A 295 12.58 -16.97 -13.50
CA ALA A 295 13.82 -16.82 -12.75
C ALA A 295 14.21 -18.11 -12.02
N GLU A 296 13.27 -18.67 -11.24
CA GLU A 296 13.52 -19.83 -10.37
C GLU A 296 13.70 -21.15 -11.13
N SER A 297 12.96 -21.36 -12.23
CA SER A 297 12.89 -22.69 -12.86
C SER A 297 13.75 -22.86 -14.12
N GLU A 298 14.00 -21.79 -14.89
CA GLU A 298 14.62 -21.92 -16.22
C GLU A 298 15.84 -21.02 -16.43
N TYR A 299 15.80 -19.76 -16.00
CA TYR A 299 16.85 -18.79 -16.31
C TYR A 299 18.13 -19.02 -15.46
N MET A 300 17.99 -19.08 -14.13
CA MET A 300 19.13 -19.21 -13.21
C MET A 300 19.80 -20.59 -13.28
N CYS A 301 19.00 -21.65 -13.45
CA CYS A 301 19.52 -23.00 -13.67
C CYS A 301 20.33 -23.09 -14.97
N ARG A 302 19.84 -22.47 -16.06
CA ARG A 302 20.52 -22.44 -17.36
C ARG A 302 21.85 -21.69 -17.30
N TYR A 303 21.88 -20.52 -16.66
CA TYR A 303 23.11 -19.75 -16.56
C TYR A 303 24.16 -20.44 -15.68
N ARG A 304 23.78 -20.93 -14.50
CA ARG A 304 24.70 -21.68 -13.60
C ARG A 304 25.31 -22.91 -14.26
N SER A 305 24.59 -23.54 -15.21
CA SER A 305 25.11 -24.65 -16.02
C SER A 305 26.16 -24.18 -17.05
N GLN A 306 25.91 -23.07 -17.75
CA GLN A 306 26.88 -22.48 -18.69
C GLN A 306 28.18 -22.04 -17.99
N GLU A 307 28.08 -21.51 -16.78
CA GLU A 307 29.25 -21.09 -15.99
C GLU A 307 30.19 -22.25 -15.62
N ARG A 308 29.65 -23.45 -15.43
CA ARG A 308 30.42 -24.66 -15.11
C ARG A 308 31.10 -25.29 -16.33
N GLY A 309 30.91 -24.72 -17.53
CA GLY A 309 31.43 -25.28 -18.78
C GLY A 309 30.75 -26.59 -19.19
N GLU A 310 29.59 -26.91 -18.61
CA GLU A 310 28.82 -28.09 -18.96
C GLU A 310 27.99 -27.79 -20.22
N ILE A 311 28.39 -28.37 -21.36
CA ILE A 311 27.63 -28.27 -22.61
C ILE A 311 26.37 -29.12 -22.46
N VAL A 312 25.26 -28.51 -22.03
CA VAL A 312 23.95 -29.15 -22.07
C VAL A 312 23.34 -28.94 -23.44
N HIS A 313 23.21 -30.03 -24.21
CA HIS A 313 22.39 -30.03 -25.42
C HIS A 313 20.92 -29.74 -25.05
N THR A 314 20.40 -28.59 -25.52
CA THR A 314 18.99 -28.18 -25.66
C THR A 314 17.98 -28.71 -24.64
N GLY A 315 17.36 -27.80 -23.87
CA GLY A 315 16.32 -28.09 -22.86
C GLY A 315 15.13 -28.97 -23.30
N ALA A 316 14.91 -29.15 -24.60
CA ALA A 316 13.97 -30.13 -25.14
C ALA A 316 14.29 -31.58 -24.71
N GLN A 317 15.57 -31.95 -24.51
CA GLN A 317 15.94 -33.28 -24.04
C GLN A 317 15.72 -33.48 -22.54
N ILE A 318 15.85 -32.41 -21.74
CA ILE A 318 15.56 -32.44 -20.30
C ILE A 318 14.05 -32.50 -20.07
N LEU A 319 13.26 -31.73 -20.82
CA LEU A 319 11.80 -31.81 -20.80
C LEU A 319 11.32 -33.18 -21.29
N LEU A 320 11.93 -33.73 -22.34
CA LEU A 320 11.64 -35.09 -22.80
C LEU A 320 12.05 -36.15 -21.76
N ALA A 321 13.17 -35.99 -21.06
CA ALA A 321 13.60 -36.89 -19.98
C ALA A 321 12.69 -36.78 -18.76
N ALA A 322 12.24 -35.58 -18.39
CA ALA A 322 11.31 -35.34 -17.29
C ALA A 322 9.91 -35.86 -17.60
N VAL A 323 9.42 -35.68 -18.83
CA VAL A 323 8.16 -36.24 -19.32
C VAL A 323 8.25 -37.77 -19.42
N MET A 324 9.37 -38.33 -19.87
CA MET A 324 9.60 -39.78 -19.88
C MET A 324 9.71 -40.36 -18.46
N MET A 325 10.27 -39.63 -17.50
CA MET A 325 10.29 -40.00 -16.07
C MET A 325 8.90 -39.89 -15.43
N ALA A 326 8.09 -38.89 -15.80
CA ALA A 326 6.72 -38.74 -15.32
C ALA A 326 5.77 -39.82 -15.90
N ILE A 327 5.92 -40.16 -17.17
CA ILE A 327 5.15 -41.21 -17.85
C ILE A 327 5.54 -42.60 -17.33
N SER A 328 6.84 -42.85 -17.08
CA SER A 328 7.28 -44.11 -16.47
C SER A 328 6.90 -44.19 -14.98
N GLY A 329 6.92 -43.08 -14.25
CA GLY A 329 6.39 -42.99 -12.89
C GLY A 329 4.89 -43.32 -12.81
N GLY A 330 4.06 -42.77 -13.70
CA GLY A 330 2.62 -43.01 -13.72
C GLY A 330 2.23 -44.48 -13.99
N LEU A 331 3.01 -45.20 -14.80
CA LEU A 331 2.73 -46.60 -15.13
C LEU A 331 3.28 -47.61 -14.11
N PHE A 332 4.35 -47.29 -13.39
CA PHE A 332 4.95 -48.20 -12.40
C PHE A 332 4.49 -47.97 -10.96
N THR A 333 3.95 -46.81 -10.63
CA THR A 333 3.50 -46.48 -9.26
C THR A 333 2.39 -47.41 -8.72
N PRO A 334 1.37 -47.82 -9.51
CA PRO A 334 0.36 -48.78 -9.02
C PRO A 334 0.97 -50.17 -8.73
N TYR A 335 1.96 -50.58 -9.54
CA TYR A 335 2.62 -51.89 -9.41
C TYR A 335 3.60 -51.91 -8.22
N PHE A 336 4.28 -50.80 -7.98
CA PHE A 336 5.19 -50.61 -6.85
C PHE A 336 4.44 -50.51 -5.51
N ILE A 337 3.28 -49.83 -5.49
CA ILE A 337 2.42 -49.76 -4.30
C ILE A 337 1.78 -51.14 -4.01
N ALA A 338 1.41 -51.90 -5.04
CA ALA A 338 0.90 -53.27 -4.86
C ALA A 338 1.97 -54.24 -4.31
N THR A 339 3.20 -54.16 -4.79
CA THR A 339 4.32 -54.99 -4.30
C THR A 339 4.77 -54.59 -2.90
N MET A 340 4.78 -53.29 -2.57
CA MET A 340 5.04 -52.79 -1.21
C MET A 340 3.95 -53.22 -0.22
N ARG A 341 2.67 -53.25 -0.63
CA ARG A 341 1.58 -53.78 0.20
C ARG A 341 1.69 -55.29 0.41
N ILE A 342 2.07 -56.06 -0.60
CA ILE A 342 2.32 -57.50 -0.46
C ILE A 342 3.52 -57.77 0.47
N ALA A 343 4.57 -56.96 0.38
CA ALA A 343 5.74 -57.07 1.27
C ALA A 343 5.43 -56.65 2.73
N SER A 344 4.55 -55.65 2.95
CA SER A 344 4.11 -55.28 4.30
C SER A 344 3.17 -56.32 4.91
N TYR A 345 2.29 -56.94 4.11
CA TYR A 345 1.45 -58.06 4.56
C TYR A 345 2.28 -59.32 4.84
N ALA A 346 3.31 -59.61 4.05
CA ALA A 346 4.24 -60.71 4.32
C ALA A 346 5.07 -60.48 5.61
N ARG A 347 5.52 -59.24 5.87
CA ARG A 347 6.23 -58.90 7.12
C ARG A 347 5.32 -58.95 8.35
N SER A 348 4.08 -58.52 8.24
CA SER A 348 3.09 -58.62 9.33
C SER A 348 2.67 -60.08 9.60
N ALA A 349 2.54 -60.90 8.56
CA ALA A 349 2.26 -62.33 8.70
C ALA A 349 3.45 -63.09 9.33
N ILE A 350 4.69 -62.73 9.01
CA ILE A 350 5.91 -63.34 9.58
C ILE A 350 6.12 -62.88 11.04
N SER A 351 5.85 -61.62 11.39
CA SER A 351 5.95 -61.16 12.79
C SER A 351 4.86 -61.76 13.68
N THR A 352 3.68 -62.03 13.12
CA THR A 352 2.57 -62.67 13.84
C THR A 352 2.77 -64.19 13.97
N ALA A 353 3.36 -64.85 12.96
CA ALA A 353 3.68 -66.28 13.01
C ALA A 353 4.91 -66.63 13.89
N ILE A 354 5.83 -65.69 14.12
CA ILE A 354 6.95 -65.86 15.06
C ILE A 354 6.53 -65.53 16.50
N GLY A 355 5.44 -64.77 16.70
CA GLY A 355 4.91 -64.39 18.01
C GLY A 355 3.89 -65.37 18.64
N SER A 356 3.44 -66.42 17.93
CA SER A 356 2.31 -67.27 18.39
C SER A 356 2.63 -68.76 18.57
N THR A 357 3.91 -69.17 18.61
CA THR A 357 4.26 -70.58 18.90
C THR A 357 5.36 -70.67 19.95
N ARG A 358 4.95 -71.13 21.15
CA ARG A 358 5.75 -71.42 22.37
C ARG A 358 6.05 -70.24 23.31
N ALA A 359 5.02 -69.79 24.03
CA ALA A 359 5.17 -69.21 25.38
C ALA A 359 3.90 -69.38 26.25
N GLY A 360 3.26 -70.56 26.18
CA GLY A 360 2.08 -70.91 26.98
C GLY A 360 2.27 -72.07 27.97
N GLN A 361 3.47 -72.63 28.09
CA GLN A 361 3.76 -73.70 29.05
C GLN A 361 5.20 -73.59 29.54
N LEU A 362 5.40 -72.83 30.63
CA LEU A 362 6.42 -73.02 31.68
C LEU A 362 6.49 -71.77 32.58
N ILE A 363 5.36 -71.39 33.17
CA ILE A 363 5.37 -70.73 34.49
C ILE A 363 5.08 -71.84 35.49
N ARG A 364 6.15 -72.51 35.92
CA ARG A 364 6.28 -73.18 37.22
C ARG A 364 7.74 -73.61 37.38
N SER A 365 8.40 -72.93 38.31
CA SER A 365 9.67 -73.23 39.00
C SER A 365 10.72 -72.14 38.79
N GLY A 366 11.12 -71.54 39.90
CA GLY A 366 12.06 -70.43 39.96
C GLY A 366 13.49 -70.84 39.65
N GLY A 367 14.33 -69.83 39.45
CA GLY A 367 15.78 -70.00 39.34
C GLY A 367 16.41 -68.85 38.57
N GLN A 368 17.31 -68.14 39.24
CA GLN A 368 18.18 -67.09 38.70
C GLN A 368 18.84 -67.51 37.38
N LEU A 369 18.95 -66.62 36.39
CA LEU A 369 20.12 -66.64 35.48
C LEU A 369 20.38 -65.31 34.73
N SER A 370 21.57 -64.77 35.03
CA SER A 370 22.57 -64.12 34.15
C SER A 370 22.35 -62.72 33.55
N THR A 371 23.13 -61.80 34.10
CA THR A 371 23.38 -60.37 33.81
C THR A 371 24.06 -60.06 32.46
N ASN A 372 24.29 -61.04 31.58
CA ASN A 372 25.05 -60.85 30.34
C ASN A 372 24.20 -60.62 29.08
N VAL A 373 22.88 -60.87 29.12
CA VAL A 373 21.98 -60.57 27.99
C VAL A 373 21.63 -59.07 27.94
N THR A 374 21.57 -58.39 29.09
CA THR A 374 21.22 -56.96 29.16
C THR A 374 22.32 -56.04 28.60
N LYS A 375 23.59 -56.44 28.64
CA LYS A 375 24.71 -55.64 28.07
C LYS A 375 24.79 -55.69 26.54
N ALA A 376 24.30 -56.76 25.90
CA ALA A 376 24.28 -56.85 24.44
C ALA A 376 23.11 -56.04 23.83
N ILE A 377 21.97 -55.99 24.52
CA ILE A 377 20.80 -55.19 24.07
C ILE A 377 21.06 -53.68 24.30
N GLY A 378 21.82 -53.29 25.33
CA GLY A 378 22.17 -51.89 25.60
C GLY A 378 23.07 -51.21 24.53
N ARG A 379 23.83 -51.98 23.74
CA ARG A 379 24.66 -51.43 22.65
C ARG A 379 23.91 -51.28 21.32
N GLY A 380 22.78 -51.98 21.14
CA GLY A 380 21.91 -51.82 19.96
C GLY A 380 20.99 -50.59 20.05
N ILE A 381 20.72 -50.09 21.25
CA ILE A 381 19.80 -48.95 21.47
C ILE A 381 20.53 -47.60 21.35
N THR A 382 21.84 -47.55 21.62
CA THR A 382 22.65 -46.31 21.54
C THR A 382 22.94 -45.85 20.11
N SER A 383 22.95 -46.74 19.10
CA SER A 383 23.10 -46.34 17.69
C SER A 383 21.85 -45.65 17.12
N SER A 384 20.66 -45.93 17.66
CA SER A 384 19.42 -45.25 17.26
C SER A 384 19.34 -43.79 17.74
N HIS A 385 20.00 -43.47 18.85
CA HIS A 385 20.03 -42.12 19.42
C HIS A 385 21.09 -41.24 18.75
N ALA A 386 22.23 -41.82 18.34
CA ALA A 386 23.23 -41.11 17.52
C ALA A 386 22.66 -40.70 16.14
N GLY A 387 21.82 -41.56 15.53
CA GLY A 387 21.13 -41.23 14.28
C GLY A 387 20.09 -40.10 14.43
N ARG A 388 19.43 -39.99 15.59
CA ARG A 388 18.48 -38.89 15.88
C ARG A 388 19.18 -37.58 16.23
N LEU A 389 20.35 -37.62 16.87
CA LEU A 389 21.20 -36.45 17.09
C LEU A 389 21.83 -35.94 15.78
N LEU A 390 22.23 -36.84 14.88
CA LEU A 390 22.71 -36.48 13.54
C LEU A 390 21.60 -35.88 12.66
N LEU A 391 20.38 -36.43 12.70
CA LEU A 391 19.24 -35.89 11.96
C LEU A 391 18.71 -34.58 12.55
N GLY A 392 18.77 -34.39 13.88
CA GLY A 392 18.47 -33.10 14.52
C GLY A 392 19.52 -32.03 14.20
N GLY A 393 20.80 -32.42 14.12
CA GLY A 393 21.90 -31.55 13.67
C GLY A 393 21.78 -31.14 12.20
N LEU A 394 21.34 -32.05 11.32
CA LEU A 394 21.10 -31.76 9.91
C LEU A 394 19.86 -30.86 9.69
N ALA A 395 18.79 -31.03 10.45
CA ALA A 395 17.61 -30.16 10.36
C ALA A 395 17.87 -28.75 10.89
N THR A 396 18.68 -28.61 11.94
CA THR A 396 19.13 -27.29 12.43
C THR A 396 20.18 -26.67 11.51
N TYR A 397 21.00 -27.48 10.84
CA TYR A 397 21.90 -27.05 9.77
C TYR A 397 21.13 -26.48 8.58
N ASP A 398 20.14 -27.21 8.05
CA ASP A 398 19.33 -26.77 6.91
C ASP A 398 18.55 -25.49 7.21
N VAL A 399 18.05 -25.32 8.44
CA VAL A 399 17.38 -24.07 8.83
C VAL A 399 18.38 -22.92 9.01
N ALA A 400 19.58 -23.17 9.56
CA ALA A 400 20.61 -22.15 9.71
C ALA A 400 21.24 -21.73 8.37
N THR A 401 21.44 -22.66 7.43
CA THR A 401 21.90 -22.37 6.08
C THR A 401 20.83 -21.71 5.25
N VAL A 402 19.57 -22.16 5.29
CA VAL A 402 18.44 -21.46 4.65
C VAL A 402 18.27 -20.06 5.24
N TYR A 403 18.42 -19.88 6.56
CA TYR A 403 18.37 -18.56 7.17
C TYR A 403 19.58 -17.69 6.77
N ALA A 404 20.79 -18.25 6.69
CA ALA A 404 21.98 -17.54 6.22
C ALA A 404 21.99 -17.27 4.71
N ASP A 405 21.29 -18.08 3.92
CA ASP A 405 21.09 -17.92 2.48
C ASP A 405 19.97 -16.91 2.20
N VAL A 406 18.82 -16.99 2.88
CA VAL A 406 17.78 -15.95 2.87
C VAL A 406 18.34 -14.62 3.39
N ASN A 407 19.21 -14.62 4.40
CA ASN A 407 19.84 -13.38 4.87
C ASN A 407 20.90 -12.82 3.90
N ARG A 408 21.52 -13.67 3.07
CA ARG A 408 22.51 -13.26 2.06
C ARG A 408 21.85 -12.80 0.76
N GLU A 409 20.77 -13.47 0.35
CA GLU A 409 20.02 -13.27 -0.89
C GLU A 409 18.95 -12.17 -0.72
N CYS A 410 18.24 -12.12 0.42
CA CYS A 410 17.20 -11.11 0.69
C CYS A 410 17.71 -9.88 1.48
N PHE A 411 18.98 -9.85 1.89
CA PHE A 411 19.56 -8.68 2.57
C PHE A 411 21.01 -8.43 2.12
N SER A 412 21.33 -8.76 0.86
CA SER A 412 22.58 -8.26 0.26
C SER A 412 22.63 -6.74 0.44
N SER A 413 23.81 -6.16 0.64
CA SER A 413 23.97 -4.71 0.86
C SER A 413 23.45 -3.88 -0.33
N GLU A 414 23.09 -4.52 -1.45
CA GLU A 414 22.48 -3.96 -2.64
C GLU A 414 20.93 -4.11 -2.66
N TYR A 415 20.36 -5.14 -2.01
CA TYR A 415 18.92 -5.51 -2.02
C TYR A 415 17.97 -4.38 -1.59
N LEU A 416 18.22 -3.72 -0.46
CA LEU A 416 17.27 -2.71 0.04
C LEU A 416 17.35 -1.37 -0.70
N THR A 417 18.40 -1.19 -1.50
CA THR A 417 18.64 0.08 -2.20
C THR A 417 18.34 0.03 -3.69
N SER A 418 18.16 -1.16 -4.28
CA SER A 418 17.84 -1.31 -5.70
C SER A 418 16.37 -1.04 -6.07
N LYS A 419 15.48 -0.67 -5.12
CA LYS A 419 14.16 -0.10 -5.46
C LYS A 419 14.25 1.35 -5.93
N SER A 420 15.22 1.66 -6.78
CA SER A 420 15.37 2.98 -7.36
C SER A 420 14.21 3.25 -8.32
N HIS A 421 13.38 4.21 -7.94
CA HIS A 421 12.51 4.90 -8.89
C HIS A 421 13.37 5.49 -10.04
N PRO A 422 12.89 5.56 -11.30
CA PRO A 422 13.68 6.05 -12.43
C PRO A 422 14.21 7.49 -12.29
N SER A 423 13.67 8.26 -11.35
CA SER A 423 14.11 9.64 -11.04
C SER A 423 15.08 9.66 -9.85
N CYS A 424 16.35 10.05 -10.06
CA CYS A 424 17.32 10.30 -8.99
C CYS A 424 16.97 11.56 -8.17
N ASN A 425 15.94 11.47 -7.32
CA ASN A 425 15.64 12.52 -6.35
C ASN A 425 16.35 12.21 -5.03
N ALA A 426 17.42 12.97 -4.73
CA ALA A 426 18.21 12.77 -3.51
C ALA A 426 17.42 13.02 -2.21
N GLU A 427 16.37 13.84 -2.25
CA GLU A 427 15.46 14.04 -1.11
C GLU A 427 14.58 12.82 -0.89
N LYS A 428 14.05 12.23 -1.97
CA LYS A 428 13.32 10.96 -1.90
C LYS A 428 14.22 9.84 -1.37
N GLN A 429 15.46 9.72 -1.87
CA GLN A 429 16.41 8.72 -1.37
C GLN A 429 16.74 8.92 0.11
N TYR A 430 16.86 10.17 0.56
CA TYR A 430 16.98 10.47 1.98
C TYR A 430 15.79 9.91 2.78
N TYR A 431 14.55 10.13 2.33
CA TYR A 431 13.36 9.57 2.98
C TYR A 431 13.27 8.04 2.88
N GLU A 432 13.68 7.43 1.77
CA GLU A 432 13.70 5.97 1.58
C GLU A 432 14.71 5.30 2.49
N ILE A 433 15.93 5.84 2.62
CA ILE A 433 16.94 5.37 3.58
C ILE A 433 16.40 5.47 5.02
N MET A 434 15.63 6.52 5.32
CA MET A 434 14.98 6.69 6.61
C MET A 434 13.82 5.71 6.82
N ALA A 435 13.04 5.40 5.78
CA ALA A 435 11.94 4.45 5.82
C ALA A 435 12.44 3.00 5.88
N GLU A 436 13.54 2.70 5.22
CA GLU A 436 14.23 1.40 5.24
C GLU A 436 14.66 1.03 6.66
N ALA A 437 15.28 1.97 7.38
CA ALA A 437 15.69 1.77 8.78
C ALA A 437 14.49 1.43 9.69
N ASN A 438 13.35 2.10 9.48
CA ASN A 438 12.12 1.83 10.22
C ASN A 438 11.47 0.49 9.81
N THR A 439 11.50 0.16 8.52
CA THR A 439 10.86 -1.03 7.95
C THR A 439 11.63 -2.31 8.28
N ALA A 440 12.98 -2.28 8.22
CA ALA A 440 13.84 -3.40 8.59
C ALA A 440 13.66 -3.78 10.07
N GLY A 441 13.49 -2.80 10.96
CA GLY A 441 13.14 -3.04 12.36
C GLY A 441 11.82 -3.80 12.53
N CYS A 442 10.80 -3.47 11.75
CA CYS A 442 9.48 -4.11 11.79
C CYS A 442 9.47 -5.52 11.17
N LEU A 443 10.07 -5.69 9.98
CA LEU A 443 10.04 -6.94 9.23
C LEU A 443 10.80 -8.06 9.95
N ILE A 444 11.89 -7.72 10.64
CA ILE A 444 12.72 -8.72 11.32
C ILE A 444 12.17 -9.07 12.71
N GLY A 445 11.43 -8.15 13.35
CA GLY A 445 10.63 -8.48 14.55
C GLY A 445 9.59 -9.58 14.30
N LEU A 446 9.01 -9.62 13.09
CA LEU A 446 8.07 -10.66 12.66
C LEU A 446 8.72 -12.03 12.40
N VAL A 447 9.96 -12.05 11.91
CA VAL A 447 10.68 -13.30 11.61
C VAL A 447 11.38 -13.88 12.84
N GLY A 448 11.94 -13.03 13.71
CA GLY A 448 12.68 -13.45 14.91
C GLY A 448 11.82 -14.03 16.04
N PHE A 449 10.55 -13.61 16.17
CA PHE A 449 9.68 -14.08 17.26
C PHE A 449 8.76 -15.24 16.91
N GLY A 450 8.50 -15.51 15.61
CA GLY A 450 7.43 -16.41 15.20
C GLY A 450 7.77 -17.91 15.19
N ALA A 451 9.03 -18.29 14.90
CA ALA A 451 9.37 -19.69 14.61
C ALA A 451 10.35 -20.32 15.60
N ALA A 452 11.40 -19.62 16.03
CA ALA A 452 12.48 -20.24 16.80
C ALA A 452 12.17 -20.38 18.30
N SER A 453 11.51 -19.40 18.92
CA SER A 453 11.26 -19.39 20.36
C SER A 453 10.14 -20.36 20.76
N ILE A 454 9.06 -20.45 19.97
CA ILE A 454 7.93 -21.33 20.26
C ILE A 454 8.31 -22.80 20.05
N ASP A 455 8.99 -23.16 18.95
CA ASP A 455 9.40 -24.55 18.72
C ASP A 455 10.55 -24.98 19.63
N THR A 456 11.47 -24.09 20.01
CA THR A 456 12.53 -24.42 20.98
C THR A 456 11.97 -24.58 22.39
N ILE A 457 11.05 -23.71 22.83
CA ILE A 457 10.38 -23.84 24.14
C ILE A 457 9.48 -25.08 24.17
N GLN A 458 8.77 -25.39 23.08
CA GLN A 458 7.96 -26.60 22.99
C GLN A 458 8.83 -27.86 22.92
N SER A 459 9.98 -27.81 22.24
CA SER A 459 10.94 -28.90 22.18
C SER A 459 11.63 -29.14 23.53
N ILE A 460 12.01 -28.09 24.27
CA ILE A 460 12.56 -28.20 25.62
C ILE A 460 11.53 -28.77 26.58
N ARG A 461 10.27 -28.31 26.54
CA ARG A 461 9.17 -28.89 27.33
C ARG A 461 8.88 -30.34 26.98
N ARG A 462 9.00 -30.72 25.71
CA ARG A 462 8.78 -32.09 25.23
C ARG A 462 9.95 -33.01 25.61
N ILE A 463 11.18 -32.52 25.56
CA ILE A 463 12.38 -33.24 25.98
C ILE A 463 12.37 -33.44 27.51
N ASN A 464 12.07 -32.40 28.31
CA ASN A 464 12.00 -32.52 29.77
C ASN A 464 10.87 -33.44 30.26
N ARG A 465 9.71 -33.43 29.58
CA ARG A 465 8.62 -34.39 29.86
C ARG A 465 8.99 -35.83 29.53
N LEU A 466 9.86 -36.04 28.53
CA LEU A 466 10.33 -37.38 28.13
C LEU A 466 11.54 -37.85 28.95
N SER A 467 12.28 -36.94 29.60
CA SER A 467 13.45 -37.25 30.44
C SER A 467 13.16 -37.24 31.95
N GLY A 468 11.99 -36.81 32.39
CA GLY A 468 11.60 -36.78 33.81
C GLY A 468 12.29 -35.68 34.64
N GLY A 469 12.66 -34.57 34.01
CA GLY A 469 13.34 -33.43 34.66
C GLY A 469 12.42 -32.57 35.54
N ASP A 470 13.01 -31.94 36.56
CA ASP A 470 12.36 -31.10 37.56
C ASP A 470 11.73 -29.83 36.94
N GLN A 471 10.42 -29.69 37.11
CA GLN A 471 9.59 -28.64 36.50
C GLN A 471 9.76 -27.30 37.23
N ASP A 472 10.09 -27.33 38.52
CA ASP A 472 10.11 -26.16 39.40
C ASP A 472 11.31 -25.23 39.08
N ALA A 473 12.43 -25.79 38.63
CA ALA A 473 13.62 -25.03 38.22
C ALA A 473 13.42 -24.17 36.94
N VAL A 474 12.42 -24.52 36.10
CA VAL A 474 12.08 -23.76 34.89
C VAL A 474 11.15 -22.60 35.22
N ASP A 475 10.27 -22.77 36.21
CA ASP A 475 9.32 -21.75 36.64
C ASP A 475 10.03 -20.68 37.51
N ASP A 476 11.01 -21.05 38.35
CA ASP A 476 11.85 -20.12 39.11
C ASP A 476 12.69 -19.19 38.21
N LEU A 477 13.16 -19.67 37.06
CA LEU A 477 13.93 -18.88 36.09
C LEU A 477 13.06 -17.80 35.41
N MET A 478 11.77 -18.06 35.26
CA MET A 478 10.78 -17.15 34.66
C MET A 478 10.36 -16.04 35.65
N GLU A 479 10.24 -16.36 36.94
CA GLU A 479 9.85 -15.39 37.98
C GLU A 479 10.95 -14.34 38.25
N VAL A 480 12.23 -14.74 38.22
CA VAL A 480 13.38 -13.84 38.40
C VAL A 480 13.52 -12.83 37.23
N THR A 481 13.13 -13.23 36.03
CA THR A 481 13.24 -12.40 34.82
C THR A 481 12.12 -11.34 34.78
N THR A 482 10.91 -11.71 35.19
CA THR A 482 9.74 -10.81 35.23
C THR A 482 9.88 -9.74 36.32
N SER A 483 10.38 -10.13 37.50
CA SER A 483 10.58 -9.25 38.67
C SER A 483 11.65 -8.16 38.51
N ARG A 484 12.55 -8.30 37.52
CA ARG A 484 13.61 -7.31 37.20
C ARG A 484 13.14 -6.24 36.21
N ILE A 485 12.09 -6.51 35.45
CA ILE A 485 11.54 -5.60 34.44
C ILE A 485 10.61 -4.57 35.11
N GLU A 486 9.79 -5.02 36.07
CA GLU A 486 8.85 -4.14 36.80
C GLU A 486 9.54 -3.09 37.68
N ARG A 487 10.72 -3.41 38.23
CA ARG A 487 11.48 -2.51 39.12
C ARG A 487 12.21 -1.36 38.42
N ARG A 488 12.32 -1.40 37.08
CA ARG A 488 13.04 -0.37 36.29
C ARG A 488 12.13 0.72 35.71
N LEU A 489 10.80 0.54 35.74
CA LEU A 489 9.84 1.46 35.11
C LEU A 489 9.28 2.54 36.06
N ALA A 490 9.68 2.55 37.34
CA ALA A 490 8.99 3.34 38.36
C ALA A 490 9.62 4.70 38.74
N ASN A 491 10.82 5.06 38.25
CA ASN A 491 11.49 6.29 38.67
C ASN A 491 12.01 7.07 37.45
N ASP A 492 11.35 8.16 37.06
CA ASP A 492 11.94 9.50 36.88
C ASP A 492 11.02 10.49 36.13
N VAL A 493 11.17 11.78 36.51
CA VAL A 493 10.87 13.05 35.81
C VAL A 493 9.70 13.92 36.36
N GLU A 494 10.08 15.00 37.06
CA GLU A 494 9.29 16.22 37.34
C GLU A 494 9.64 17.33 36.33
N ILE A 495 8.69 18.23 36.01
CA ILE A 495 8.87 19.43 35.16
C ILE A 495 8.28 20.68 35.87
N PRO A 496 8.97 21.83 35.95
CA PRO A 496 8.44 23.06 36.54
C PRO A 496 7.84 24.06 35.52
N SER A 497 7.00 24.97 36.03
CA SER A 497 6.00 25.78 35.33
C SER A 497 6.34 27.27 35.09
N SER A 498 5.73 27.80 34.01
CA SER A 498 5.12 29.14 33.78
C SER A 498 5.90 30.46 33.95
N GLN A 499 5.78 31.35 32.94
CA GLN A 499 5.80 32.81 33.09
C GLN A 499 4.72 33.49 32.23
N THR A 500 4.10 34.54 32.77
CA THR A 500 3.02 35.35 32.18
C THR A 500 3.53 36.79 31.96
N ILE A 501 3.11 37.46 30.88
CA ILE A 501 3.41 38.88 30.60
C ILE A 501 2.10 39.67 30.47
N GLN A 502 2.02 40.82 31.17
CA GLN A 502 0.93 41.79 31.14
C GLN A 502 1.13 42.86 30.05
N VAL A 503 0.03 43.41 29.50
CA VAL A 503 0.03 44.61 28.65
C VAL A 503 -1.05 45.59 29.13
N GLN A 504 -0.71 46.89 29.19
CA GLN A 504 -1.53 48.02 29.67
C GLN A 504 -2.22 48.82 28.54
N GLY A 505 -3.41 49.35 28.81
CA GLY A 505 -4.08 50.44 28.08
C GLY A 505 -5.52 50.70 28.59
N GLU A 506 -5.86 51.95 28.93
CA GLU A 506 -7.15 52.35 29.53
C GLU A 506 -8.19 52.79 28.47
N PHE A 507 -9.42 52.30 28.57
CA PHE A 507 -10.60 52.80 27.86
C PHE A 507 -11.76 53.02 28.85
N THR A 508 -12.56 54.07 28.65
CA THR A 508 -13.67 54.45 29.55
C THR A 508 -15.03 53.89 29.13
N PRO A 509 -15.93 53.51 30.06
CA PRO A 509 -17.23 52.88 29.77
C PRO A 509 -18.23 53.73 28.96
N SER A 510 -18.06 55.04 28.88
CA SER A 510 -18.97 55.93 28.14
C SER A 510 -18.95 55.72 26.63
N ASP A 511 -17.94 55.04 26.11
CA ASP A 511 -17.72 54.91 24.66
C ASP A 511 -18.55 53.79 24.02
N PHE A 512 -19.25 52.97 24.81
CA PHE A 512 -19.86 51.71 24.32
C PHE A 512 -21.29 51.39 24.82
N ALA A 513 -21.96 52.29 25.54
CA ALA A 513 -23.28 52.01 26.11
C ALA A 513 -24.44 52.67 25.33
N LEU A 514 -25.42 51.86 24.87
CA LEU A 514 -26.68 52.35 24.30
C LEU A 514 -27.87 52.06 25.22
N THR A 515 -28.87 52.96 25.20
CA THR A 515 -30.15 52.78 25.91
C THR A 515 -31.07 51.79 25.18
N ARG A 516 -32.06 51.23 25.88
CA ARG A 516 -33.01 50.25 25.33
C ARG A 516 -33.79 50.78 24.12
N GLU A 517 -34.13 52.07 24.09
CA GLU A 517 -34.78 52.70 22.94
C GLU A 517 -33.83 52.85 21.74
N GLN A 518 -32.55 53.18 21.98
CA GLN A 518 -31.51 53.25 20.93
C GLN A 518 -31.22 51.86 20.32
N VAL A 519 -31.24 50.79 21.12
CA VAL A 519 -31.09 49.40 20.63
C VAL A 519 -32.28 48.98 19.75
N GLN A 520 -33.49 49.43 20.08
CA GLN A 520 -34.68 49.11 19.29
C GLN A 520 -34.67 49.86 17.94
N ALA A 521 -34.25 51.12 17.92
CA ALA A 521 -34.04 51.88 16.68
C ALA A 521 -32.95 51.23 15.80
N ALA A 522 -31.81 50.89 16.40
CA ALA A 522 -30.68 50.25 15.70
C ALA A 522 -31.07 48.91 15.05
N ARG A 523 -31.87 48.07 15.71
CA ARG A 523 -32.35 46.79 15.14
C ARG A 523 -33.24 46.94 13.91
N THR A 524 -33.93 48.07 13.79
CA THR A 524 -34.94 48.28 12.75
C THR A 524 -34.33 48.94 11.51
N GLU A 525 -33.28 49.77 11.68
CA GLU A 525 -32.62 50.49 10.59
C GLU A 525 -31.29 49.86 10.13
N LEU A 526 -30.56 49.17 11.00
CA LEU A 526 -29.24 48.58 10.71
C LEU A 526 -29.27 47.11 11.12
N ARG A 527 -29.08 46.18 10.16
CA ARG A 527 -29.17 44.72 10.36
C ARG A 527 -28.13 44.19 11.36
N ALA A 528 -28.33 44.41 12.66
CA ALA A 528 -27.43 43.98 13.73
C ALA A 528 -27.58 42.46 13.98
N LYS A 529 -26.46 41.71 13.92
CA LYS A 529 -26.46 40.24 13.95
C LYS A 529 -26.47 39.60 15.35
N GLY A 530 -26.40 40.36 16.44
CA GLY A 530 -26.49 39.77 17.78
C GLY A 530 -26.39 40.77 18.93
N ILE A 531 -26.95 40.38 20.08
CA ILE A 531 -26.73 41.02 21.38
C ILE A 531 -26.17 39.94 22.30
N ILE A 532 -24.97 40.14 22.85
CA ILE A 532 -24.37 39.21 23.81
C ILE A 532 -24.80 39.63 25.23
N PRO A 533 -25.39 38.75 26.06
CA PRO A 533 -25.48 38.97 27.50
C PRO A 533 -24.06 38.89 28.08
N GLY A 534 -23.65 39.93 28.78
CA GLY A 534 -22.25 40.18 29.15
C GLY A 534 -21.53 39.01 29.80
N GLU A 535 -20.36 38.71 29.26
CA GLU A 535 -19.13 38.22 29.91
C GLU A 535 -18.16 37.95 28.75
N THR A 536 -17.38 38.94 28.32
CA THR A 536 -15.97 39.01 28.69
C THR A 536 -15.38 40.35 28.24
N ASN A 537 -14.43 40.88 29.02
CA ASN A 537 -13.65 42.12 28.85
C ASN A 537 -14.21 43.41 29.47
N LEU A 538 -14.97 43.32 30.57
CA LEU A 538 -15.16 44.45 31.48
C LEU A 538 -14.53 44.11 32.83
N THR A 539 -13.77 45.04 33.41
CA THR A 539 -13.25 44.90 34.78
C THR A 539 -14.39 44.93 35.80
N PRO A 540 -14.22 44.35 37.00
CA PRO A 540 -15.25 44.35 38.04
C PRO A 540 -15.75 45.77 38.41
N GLU A 541 -14.89 46.79 38.40
CA GLU A 541 -15.31 48.18 38.57
C GLU A 541 -16.22 48.67 37.44
N GLN A 542 -15.92 48.34 36.19
CA GLN A 542 -16.74 48.72 35.03
C GLN A 542 -18.09 48.00 34.99
N LEU A 543 -18.17 46.79 35.55
CA LEU A 543 -19.43 46.07 35.69
C LEU A 543 -20.36 46.71 36.73
N ALA A 544 -19.80 47.36 37.76
CA ALA A 544 -20.55 48.00 38.84
C ALA A 544 -21.19 49.35 38.43
N GLU A 545 -20.69 49.98 37.36
CA GLU A 545 -21.20 51.27 36.85
C GLU A 545 -22.34 51.10 35.82
N LEU A 546 -22.60 49.89 35.33
CA LEU A 546 -23.69 49.61 34.39
C LEU A 546 -25.03 49.50 35.13
N THR A 547 -26.00 50.33 34.75
CA THR A 547 -27.38 50.18 35.22
C THR A 547 -28.02 48.92 34.62
N PRO A 548 -29.02 48.29 35.27
CA PRO A 548 -29.67 47.06 34.78
C PRO A 548 -30.30 47.16 33.38
N ASN A 549 -30.40 48.37 32.82
CA ASN A 549 -31.03 48.65 31.53
C ASN A 549 -30.04 49.01 30.41
N GLN A 550 -28.73 49.05 30.69
CA GLN A 550 -27.69 49.35 29.69
C GLN A 550 -27.19 48.07 29.02
N ARG A 551 -27.00 48.10 27.69
CA ARG A 551 -26.42 47.00 26.90
C ARG A 551 -25.30 47.54 26.02
N VAL A 552 -24.22 46.76 25.89
CA VAL A 552 -23.09 47.04 24.99
C VAL A 552 -23.38 46.39 23.64
N VAL A 553 -23.30 47.16 22.55
CA VAL A 553 -23.56 46.69 21.18
C VAL A 553 -22.37 47.03 20.30
N PHE A 554 -21.76 46.03 19.68
CA PHE A 554 -20.77 46.22 18.63
C PHE A 554 -21.48 46.35 17.28
N PHE A 555 -21.17 47.40 16.52
CA PHE A 555 -21.59 47.54 15.13
C PHE A 555 -20.42 47.17 14.22
N GLU A 556 -20.56 46.08 13.47
CA GLU A 556 -19.75 45.87 12.29
C GLU A 556 -20.47 46.55 11.11
N ASP A 557 -19.86 47.56 10.51
CA ASP A 557 -20.40 48.22 9.32
C ASP A 557 -20.32 47.27 8.12
N ILE A 558 -21.43 46.58 7.83
CA ILE A 558 -21.64 45.79 6.61
C ILE A 558 -22.51 46.56 5.61
N SER A 559 -22.36 47.88 5.50
CA SER A 559 -22.85 48.62 4.34
C SER A 559 -21.81 48.55 3.21
N GLY A 560 -21.80 47.40 2.52
CA GLY A 560 -21.11 47.24 1.25
C GLY A 560 -21.83 48.02 0.15
N THR A 561 -21.51 49.30 -0.01
CA THR A 561 -21.72 50.00 -1.29
C THR A 561 -20.51 49.74 -2.19
N ALA A 562 -20.80 49.31 -3.42
CA ALA A 562 -19.79 48.99 -4.43
C ALA A 562 -18.98 50.24 -4.80
N LEU A 563 -17.70 50.05 -5.19
CA LEU A 563 -16.90 51.10 -5.83
C LEU A 563 -17.70 51.69 -7.00
N THR A 564 -17.69 53.01 -7.15
CA THR A 564 -18.29 53.60 -8.35
C THR A 564 -17.52 53.11 -9.59
N PRO A 565 -18.16 52.99 -10.76
CA PRO A 565 -17.48 52.60 -11.99
C PRO A 565 -16.24 53.45 -12.27
N SER A 566 -16.25 54.75 -11.94
CA SER A 566 -15.09 55.63 -12.13
C SER A 566 -13.90 55.28 -11.22
N GLN A 567 -14.17 54.98 -9.94
CA GLN A 567 -13.15 54.56 -8.98
C GLN A 567 -12.57 53.18 -9.34
N LYS A 568 -13.41 52.29 -9.87
CA LYS A 568 -12.98 50.99 -10.39
C LYS A 568 -12.05 51.16 -11.60
N THR A 569 -12.43 52.00 -12.56
CA THR A 569 -11.63 52.26 -13.78
C THR A 569 -10.30 52.95 -13.44
N GLN A 570 -10.28 53.93 -12.54
CA GLN A 570 -9.02 54.57 -12.09
C GLN A 570 -8.07 53.60 -11.38
N LEU A 571 -8.61 52.69 -10.56
CA LEU A 571 -7.79 51.64 -9.91
C LEU A 571 -7.27 50.60 -10.90
N GLU A 572 -8.05 50.26 -11.93
CA GLU A 572 -7.66 49.35 -13.02
C GLU A 572 -6.61 49.97 -13.96
N GLU A 573 -6.64 51.29 -14.20
CA GLU A 573 -5.63 52.00 -15.00
C GLU A 573 -4.28 52.15 -14.28
N ILE A 574 -4.29 52.22 -12.95
CA ILE A 574 -3.09 52.45 -12.12
C ILE A 574 -2.44 51.13 -11.66
N TYR A 575 -3.21 50.04 -11.53
CA TYR A 575 -2.73 48.78 -10.96
C TYR A 575 -2.95 47.59 -11.92
N THR A 576 -1.87 47.10 -12.55
CA THR A 576 -1.90 45.91 -13.44
C THR A 576 -1.87 44.57 -12.69
N GLY A 577 -2.10 44.56 -11.37
CA GLY A 577 -2.03 43.39 -10.49
C GLY A 577 -3.34 43.01 -9.78
N ASN A 578 -3.34 41.83 -9.15
CA ASN A 578 -4.51 41.09 -8.64
C ASN A 578 -5.45 41.91 -7.70
N LEU A 579 -6.58 42.38 -8.24
CA LEU A 579 -7.63 43.16 -7.56
C LEU A 579 -8.30 42.43 -6.36
N SER A 580 -8.10 41.12 -6.22
CA SER A 580 -8.73 40.34 -5.14
C SER A 580 -8.18 40.67 -3.75
N LEU A 581 -6.92 41.10 -3.65
CA LEU A 581 -6.28 41.49 -2.38
C LEU A 581 -6.85 42.81 -1.82
N ILE A 582 -7.09 43.78 -2.71
CA ILE A 582 -7.70 45.08 -2.41
C ILE A 582 -9.15 44.89 -1.91
N ARG A 583 -9.88 43.92 -2.48
CA ARG A 583 -11.26 43.58 -2.07
C ARG A 583 -11.36 42.90 -0.71
N ARG A 584 -10.26 42.47 -0.08
CA ARG A 584 -10.28 41.78 1.23
C ARG A 584 -9.73 42.64 2.37
N ASN A 585 -8.99 43.71 2.08
CA ASN A 585 -8.39 44.56 3.13
C ASN A 585 -9.35 45.69 3.58
N GLN A 586 -9.78 45.65 4.84
CA GLN A 586 -10.73 46.61 5.42
C GLN A 586 -10.09 47.97 5.72
N ARG A 587 -8.81 47.99 6.11
CA ARG A 587 -8.06 49.21 6.46
C ARG A 587 -7.76 50.08 5.22
N LEU A 588 -7.49 49.43 4.10
CA LEU A 588 -7.30 50.07 2.79
C LEU A 588 -8.60 50.75 2.30
N ARG A 589 -9.74 50.08 2.50
CA ARG A 589 -11.06 50.63 2.15
C ARG A 589 -11.42 51.84 3.00
N THR A 590 -11.03 51.87 4.28
CA THR A 590 -11.24 53.03 5.15
C THR A 590 -10.38 54.23 4.75
N LEU A 591 -9.13 54.02 4.32
CA LEU A 591 -8.25 55.10 3.85
C LEU A 591 -8.74 55.73 2.53
N LEU A 592 -9.26 54.91 1.60
CA LEU A 592 -9.83 55.41 0.34
C LEU A 592 -11.18 56.13 0.51
N ARG A 593 -11.91 55.84 1.59
CA ARG A 593 -13.19 56.51 1.93
C ARG A 593 -13.01 57.87 2.62
N ALA A 594 -11.85 58.13 3.20
CA ALA A 594 -11.62 59.31 4.03
C ALA A 594 -11.21 60.57 3.24
N GLY A 595 -11.10 60.51 1.92
CA GLY A 595 -10.86 61.70 1.10
C GLY A 595 -11.96 61.92 0.07
N ASP A 596 -12.19 63.21 -0.24
CA ASP A 596 -13.09 63.68 -1.28
C ASP A 596 -12.86 62.92 -2.60
N ASP A 597 -13.90 62.81 -3.42
CA ASP A 597 -13.92 62.13 -4.74
C ASP A 597 -12.90 62.69 -5.79
N ASN A 598 -11.96 63.55 -5.37
CA ASN A 598 -10.92 64.17 -6.18
C ASN A 598 -9.54 64.01 -5.55
N PHE A 599 -9.09 62.77 -5.31
CA PHE A 599 -7.68 62.57 -5.00
C PHE A 599 -6.83 62.95 -6.21
N THR A 600 -5.92 63.90 -6.02
CA THR A 600 -4.89 64.18 -7.02
C THR A 600 -3.95 62.97 -7.12
N PRO A 601 -3.33 62.72 -8.29
CA PRO A 601 -2.35 61.63 -8.44
C PRO A 601 -1.26 61.63 -7.36
N THR A 602 -0.87 62.81 -6.87
CA THR A 602 0.12 63.01 -5.82
C THR A 602 -0.38 62.56 -4.42
N GLU A 603 -1.67 62.73 -4.13
CA GLU A 603 -2.26 62.25 -2.87
C GLU A 603 -2.42 60.72 -2.87
N ILE A 604 -2.73 60.14 -4.03
CA ILE A 604 -2.76 58.69 -4.23
C ILE A 604 -1.35 58.11 -4.04
N GLU A 605 -0.31 58.72 -4.62
CA GLU A 605 1.09 58.34 -4.36
C GLU A 605 1.46 58.43 -2.88
N GLY A 606 0.98 59.45 -2.16
CA GLY A 606 1.20 59.60 -0.72
C GLY A 606 0.48 58.52 0.12
N ILE A 607 -0.69 58.06 -0.31
CA ILE A 607 -1.40 56.93 0.33
C ILE A 607 -0.66 55.62 0.05
N ILE A 608 -0.23 55.38 -1.19
CA ILE A 608 0.54 54.20 -1.58
C ILE A 608 1.86 54.13 -0.80
N ARG A 609 2.57 55.24 -0.67
CA ARG A 609 3.82 55.31 0.10
C ARG A 609 3.62 54.96 1.57
N ARG A 610 2.54 55.46 2.19
CA ARG A 610 2.17 55.11 3.58
C ARG A 610 1.78 53.65 3.75
N LEU A 611 1.23 53.03 2.71
CA LEU A 611 0.88 51.61 2.71
C LEU A 611 2.12 50.72 2.55
N ASP A 612 3.08 51.12 1.71
CA ASP A 612 4.42 50.53 1.61
C ASP A 612 5.16 50.64 2.95
N ASP A 613 5.19 51.83 3.54
CA ASP A 613 5.82 52.07 4.84
C ASP A 613 5.16 51.27 5.99
N SER A 614 3.91 50.83 5.81
CA SER A 614 3.17 50.01 6.76
C SER A 614 3.28 48.50 6.54
N GLY A 615 4.00 48.05 5.50
CA GLY A 615 4.19 46.63 5.18
C GLY A 615 2.94 45.91 4.67
N ILE A 616 1.90 46.64 4.27
CA ILE A 616 0.61 46.10 3.82
C ILE A 616 0.62 45.76 2.32
N VAL A 617 1.50 46.40 1.55
CA VAL A 617 1.81 46.06 0.16
C VAL A 617 3.24 45.54 0.13
N PRO A 618 3.56 44.43 -0.57
CA PRO A 618 4.93 43.95 -0.63
C PRO A 618 5.77 44.95 -1.44
N SER A 619 6.57 45.73 -0.72
CA SER A 619 7.45 46.73 -1.32
C SER A 619 8.47 46.07 -2.25
N ARG A 620 8.79 46.74 -3.36
CA ARG A 620 9.98 46.42 -4.16
C ARG A 620 11.19 46.35 -3.23
N VAL A 621 11.77 45.17 -3.14
CA VAL A 621 12.89 44.78 -2.29
C VAL A 621 13.99 45.86 -2.27
N SER A 622 14.04 46.63 -1.18
CA SER A 622 15.31 47.17 -0.67
C SER A 622 15.93 46.08 0.19
N THR A 623 16.98 45.46 -0.32
CA THR A 623 17.70 44.32 0.29
C THR A 623 18.14 44.59 1.73
N PRO A 624 17.71 43.78 2.71
CA PRO A 624 18.39 43.61 3.98
C PRO A 624 19.11 42.25 4.02
N ASN A 625 20.37 42.30 4.40
CA ASN A 625 21.26 41.25 4.93
C ASN A 625 20.98 39.75 4.61
N PRO A 626 21.90 39.05 3.90
CA PRO A 626 21.75 37.64 3.54
C PRO A 626 22.20 36.74 4.69
N SER A 627 21.29 36.41 5.59
CA SER A 627 21.45 35.24 6.47
C SER A 627 20.06 34.73 6.81
N ALA A 628 19.70 33.57 6.25
CA ALA A 628 18.42 32.86 6.41
C ALA A 628 17.22 33.30 5.54
N ALA A 629 17.43 33.55 4.24
CA ALA A 629 16.33 33.48 3.28
C ALA A 629 16.13 32.03 2.82
N THR A 630 14.95 31.48 3.05
CA THR A 630 14.48 30.22 2.46
C THR A 630 14.67 30.30 0.93
N PRO A 631 15.22 29.26 0.27
CA PRO A 631 15.35 29.30 -1.18
C PRO A 631 13.98 29.56 -1.81
N PRO A 632 13.91 30.38 -2.87
CA PRO A 632 12.65 30.62 -3.57
C PRO A 632 12.04 29.29 -4.01
N PRO A 633 10.70 29.11 -3.92
CA PRO A 633 10.05 27.89 -4.36
C PRO A 633 10.46 27.57 -5.79
N GLN A 634 10.73 26.29 -6.06
CA GLN A 634 11.13 25.85 -7.39
C GLN A 634 10.02 26.19 -8.39
N ALA A 635 10.38 26.53 -9.62
CA ALA A 635 9.41 26.96 -10.64
C ALA A 635 8.27 25.94 -10.86
N SER A 636 8.52 24.64 -10.65
CA SER A 636 7.52 23.58 -10.67
C SER A 636 6.46 23.71 -9.57
N GLN A 637 6.85 24.07 -8.36
CA GLN A 637 5.95 24.22 -7.21
C GLN A 637 5.01 25.42 -7.38
N ILE A 638 5.49 26.52 -7.96
CA ILE A 638 4.67 27.69 -8.29
C ILE A 638 3.58 27.33 -9.32
N VAL A 639 3.91 26.48 -10.29
CA VAL A 639 2.96 26.03 -11.31
C VAL A 639 1.91 25.09 -10.71
N GLU A 640 2.32 24.19 -9.80
CA GLU A 640 1.40 23.31 -9.08
C GLU A 640 0.45 24.11 -8.19
N ASP A 641 0.95 25.06 -7.39
CA ASP A 641 0.13 25.91 -6.51
C ASP A 641 -0.87 26.76 -7.31
N ASP A 642 -0.47 27.35 -8.44
CA ASP A 642 -1.38 28.08 -9.32
C ASP A 642 -2.46 27.15 -9.90
N PHE A 643 -2.07 25.97 -10.36
CA PHE A 643 -3.02 24.97 -10.86
C PHE A 643 -4.03 24.55 -9.78
N MET A 644 -3.52 24.26 -8.58
CA MET A 644 -4.29 23.92 -7.39
C MET A 644 -5.32 24.99 -7.01
N ASN A 645 -4.88 26.24 -6.94
CA ASN A 645 -5.74 27.37 -6.59
C ASN A 645 -6.87 27.59 -7.60
N ASN A 646 -6.66 27.23 -8.87
CA ASN A 646 -7.64 27.41 -9.94
C ASN A 646 -8.66 26.26 -10.04
N TYR A 647 -8.27 25.02 -9.75
CA TYR A 647 -9.10 23.85 -10.04
C TYR A 647 -9.55 23.03 -8.84
N TYR A 648 -8.85 23.05 -7.71
CA TYR A 648 -9.17 22.17 -6.57
C TYR A 648 -10.59 22.37 -6.02
N LEU A 649 -10.98 23.62 -5.77
CA LEU A 649 -12.30 23.97 -5.20
C LEU A 649 -13.40 24.10 -6.25
N ARG A 650 -13.12 23.78 -7.53
CA ARG A 650 -14.10 23.93 -8.60
C ARG A 650 -15.21 22.89 -8.46
N THR A 651 -16.46 23.35 -8.49
CA THR A 651 -17.65 22.50 -8.56
C THR A 651 -18.16 22.45 -9.99
N ASN A 652 -18.26 21.26 -10.60
CA ASN A 652 -18.70 21.11 -11.99
C ASN A 652 -20.21 20.94 -12.16
N SER A 653 -20.95 20.79 -11.05
CA SER A 653 -22.41 20.74 -11.02
C SER A 653 -22.95 21.35 -9.71
N THR A 654 -24.22 21.75 -9.75
CA THR A 654 -24.99 22.17 -8.58
C THR A 654 -25.84 21.00 -8.05
N PRO A 655 -26.29 21.05 -6.78
CA PRO A 655 -27.22 20.06 -6.24
C PRO A 655 -28.51 19.89 -7.06
N GLU A 656 -29.04 20.98 -7.61
CA GLU A 656 -30.24 20.95 -8.46
C GLU A 656 -29.98 20.21 -9.79
N GLN A 657 -28.83 20.47 -10.43
CA GLN A 657 -28.43 19.75 -11.64
C GLN A 657 -28.20 18.26 -11.37
N ASN A 658 -27.55 17.92 -10.24
CA ASN A 658 -27.40 16.53 -9.81
C ASN A 658 -28.75 15.85 -9.60
N ALA A 659 -29.69 16.49 -8.91
CA ALA A 659 -31.05 15.98 -8.70
C ALA A 659 -31.80 15.77 -10.02
N ASN A 660 -31.69 16.72 -10.96
CA ASN A 660 -32.30 16.60 -12.29
C ASN A 660 -31.70 15.45 -13.10
N PHE A 661 -30.37 15.30 -13.11
CA PHE A 661 -29.71 14.16 -13.73
C PHE A 661 -30.18 12.83 -13.10
N ILE A 662 -30.20 12.74 -11.77
CA ILE A 662 -30.62 11.52 -11.05
C ILE A 662 -32.07 11.15 -11.40
N ARG A 663 -32.97 12.14 -11.48
CA ARG A 663 -34.35 11.95 -11.90
C ARG A 663 -34.43 11.36 -13.30
N LEU A 664 -33.64 11.86 -14.25
CA LEU A 664 -33.58 11.32 -15.61
C LEU A 664 -32.94 9.92 -15.66
N ALA A 665 -31.84 9.71 -14.93
CA ALA A 665 -31.13 8.43 -14.86
C ALA A 665 -31.99 7.30 -14.27
N ARG A 666 -32.91 7.62 -13.36
CA ARG A 666 -33.84 6.67 -12.73
C ARG A 666 -35.16 6.49 -13.50
N ALA A 667 -35.39 7.23 -14.58
CA ALA A 667 -36.63 7.12 -15.35
C ALA A 667 -36.69 5.76 -16.07
N THR A 668 -37.75 4.98 -15.84
CA THR A 668 -37.93 3.64 -16.43
C THR A 668 -38.20 3.67 -17.93
N ASP A 669 -38.78 4.77 -18.42
CA ASP A 669 -39.40 4.82 -19.74
C ASP A 669 -38.42 5.27 -20.85
N ASN A 670 -37.15 5.57 -20.52
CA ASN A 670 -36.09 6.04 -21.43
C ASN A 670 -36.65 6.83 -22.63
N PRO A 671 -37.13 8.07 -22.39
CA PRO A 671 -37.86 8.82 -23.40
C PRO A 671 -37.06 8.94 -24.71
N PRO A 672 -37.71 8.84 -25.88
CA PRO A 672 -37.05 9.08 -27.15
C PRO A 672 -36.31 10.42 -27.14
N GLY A 673 -35.09 10.42 -27.67
CA GLY A 673 -34.18 11.56 -27.66
C GLY A 673 -33.22 11.61 -26.47
N LEU A 674 -33.46 10.86 -25.39
CA LEU A 674 -32.59 10.84 -24.22
C LEU A 674 -31.48 9.78 -24.35
N PHE A 675 -30.25 10.20 -24.06
CA PHE A 675 -29.10 9.33 -23.88
C PHE A 675 -28.13 9.94 -22.85
N PHE A 676 -27.13 9.18 -22.45
CA PHE A 676 -26.23 9.52 -21.36
C PHE A 676 -24.78 9.40 -21.79
N LEU A 677 -23.95 10.29 -21.25
CA LEU A 677 -22.50 10.27 -21.31
C LEU A 677 -21.98 10.16 -19.87
N ASP A 678 -21.12 9.18 -19.59
CA ASP A 678 -20.42 9.02 -18.31
C ASP A 678 -18.91 9.06 -18.58
N ILE A 679 -18.17 9.84 -17.79
CA ILE A 679 -16.72 9.92 -17.81
C ILE A 679 -16.22 9.63 -16.40
N GLN A 680 -15.27 8.70 -16.25
CA GLN A 680 -14.72 8.30 -14.95
C GLN A 680 -13.22 8.25 -14.97
N ASN A 681 -12.60 8.73 -13.89
CA ASN A 681 -11.18 8.48 -13.65
C ASN A 681 -11.00 7.02 -13.22
N GLN A 682 -10.54 6.17 -14.14
CA GLN A 682 -10.27 4.75 -13.94
C GLN A 682 -9.05 4.50 -13.05
N ARG A 683 -8.19 5.51 -12.88
CA ARG A 683 -6.93 5.45 -12.13
C ARG A 683 -6.99 6.21 -10.81
N LEU A 684 -8.16 6.70 -10.39
CA LEU A 684 -8.29 7.58 -9.22
C LEU A 684 -7.66 6.98 -7.95
N LYS A 685 -7.87 5.68 -7.70
CA LYS A 685 -7.28 5.02 -6.53
C LYS A 685 -5.75 4.96 -6.63
N GLU A 686 -5.24 4.52 -7.77
CA GLU A 686 -3.80 4.45 -8.03
C GLU A 686 -3.13 5.81 -7.91
N LEU A 687 -3.73 6.86 -8.48
CA LEU A 687 -3.25 8.23 -8.34
C LEU A 687 -3.22 8.68 -6.89
N ASN A 688 -4.27 8.38 -6.11
CA ASN A 688 -4.30 8.70 -4.67
C ASN A 688 -3.19 7.98 -3.90
N ASP A 689 -2.98 6.70 -4.20
CA ASP A 689 -1.96 5.88 -3.54
C ASP A 689 -0.53 6.30 -3.94
N MET A 690 -0.32 6.76 -5.17
CA MET A 690 0.99 7.15 -5.72
C MET A 690 1.41 8.58 -5.38
N LEU A 691 0.49 9.55 -5.49
CA LEU A 691 0.82 10.97 -5.38
C LEU A 691 0.73 11.49 -3.94
N ASP A 692 -0.07 10.83 -3.09
CA ASP A 692 -0.39 11.27 -1.72
C ASP A 692 -0.80 12.76 -1.62
N ASN A 693 -1.34 13.29 -2.71
CA ASN A 693 -1.77 14.69 -2.85
C ASN A 693 -3.18 14.70 -3.44
N LYS A 694 -4.18 14.37 -2.61
CA LYS A 694 -5.60 14.36 -2.99
C LYS A 694 -6.04 15.70 -3.63
N PRO A 695 -5.65 16.86 -3.07
CA PRO A 695 -6.00 18.14 -3.69
C PRO A 695 -5.53 18.25 -5.16
N LEU A 696 -4.32 17.80 -5.48
CA LEU A 696 -3.80 17.78 -6.85
C LEU A 696 -4.61 16.90 -7.77
N ILE A 697 -4.99 15.71 -7.30
CA ILE A 697 -5.81 14.77 -8.07
C ILE A 697 -7.21 15.37 -8.35
N ASP A 698 -7.80 16.03 -7.36
CA ASP A 698 -9.07 16.74 -7.53
C ASP A 698 -8.95 17.89 -8.54
N ALA A 699 -7.86 18.66 -8.50
CA ALA A 699 -7.58 19.71 -9.47
C ALA A 699 -7.41 19.15 -10.90
N ILE A 700 -6.70 18.03 -11.05
CA ILE A 700 -6.54 17.28 -12.31
C ILE A 700 -7.90 16.82 -12.85
N ASN A 701 -8.74 16.20 -12.02
CA ASN A 701 -10.09 15.77 -12.40
C ASN A 701 -10.95 16.97 -12.84
N ASN A 702 -10.92 18.06 -12.08
CA ASN A 702 -11.71 19.26 -12.39
C ASN A 702 -11.24 19.95 -13.68
N LYS A 703 -9.93 19.89 -14.00
CA LYS A 703 -9.43 20.37 -15.29
C LYS A 703 -9.93 19.51 -16.45
N HIS A 704 -9.92 18.19 -16.31
CA HIS A 704 -10.49 17.28 -17.31
C HIS A 704 -11.97 17.56 -17.54
N HIS A 705 -12.74 17.70 -16.46
CA HIS A 705 -14.17 18.01 -16.51
C HIS A 705 -14.45 19.33 -17.25
N GLU A 706 -13.62 20.36 -17.07
CA GLU A 706 -13.74 21.60 -17.84
C GLU A 706 -13.58 21.36 -19.34
N ILE A 707 -12.56 20.61 -19.78
CA ILE A 707 -12.34 20.30 -21.20
C ILE A 707 -13.54 19.54 -21.78
N VAL A 708 -14.11 18.59 -21.03
CA VAL A 708 -15.33 17.88 -21.43
C VAL A 708 -16.51 18.84 -21.60
N GLN A 709 -16.71 19.78 -20.66
CA GLN A 709 -17.78 20.77 -20.73
C GLN A 709 -17.62 21.71 -21.94
N ASP A 710 -16.39 22.16 -22.21
CA ASP A 710 -16.07 23.00 -23.37
C ASP A 710 -16.33 22.24 -24.68
N ALA A 711 -15.97 20.95 -24.74
CA ALA A 711 -16.25 20.10 -25.89
C ALA A 711 -17.77 19.95 -26.14
N LEU A 712 -18.56 19.72 -25.08
CA LEU A 712 -20.03 19.65 -25.18
C LEU A 712 -20.66 20.98 -25.58
N ALA A 713 -20.12 22.12 -25.11
CA ALA A 713 -20.54 23.43 -25.58
C ALA A 713 -20.27 23.61 -27.08
N GLY A 714 -19.09 23.19 -27.55
CA GLY A 714 -18.74 23.14 -28.97
C GLY A 714 -19.65 22.23 -29.78
N PHE A 715 -20.05 21.07 -29.25
CA PHE A 715 -21.03 20.19 -29.86
C PHE A 715 -22.38 20.88 -30.05
N ARG A 716 -22.93 21.54 -29.02
CA ARG A 716 -24.19 22.30 -29.13
C ARG A 716 -24.08 23.41 -30.19
N ALA A 717 -22.96 24.11 -30.25
CA ALA A 717 -22.75 25.18 -31.24
C ALA A 717 -22.71 24.68 -32.70
N ARG A 718 -22.32 23.42 -32.94
CA ARG A 718 -22.34 22.79 -34.28
C ARG A 718 -23.74 22.34 -34.72
N HIS A 719 -24.69 22.24 -33.80
CA HIS A 719 -26.07 21.85 -34.04
C HIS A 719 -27.06 22.93 -33.55
N PRO A 720 -26.97 24.17 -34.06
CA PRO A 720 -27.77 25.30 -33.56
C PRO A 720 -29.27 25.18 -33.87
N ASP A 721 -29.64 24.29 -34.78
CA ASP A 721 -31.03 23.95 -35.12
C ASP A 721 -31.68 22.98 -34.12
N ILE A 722 -30.93 22.52 -33.12
CA ILE A 722 -31.36 21.52 -32.14
C ILE A 722 -31.23 22.10 -30.75
N ASP A 723 -32.37 22.15 -30.04
CA ASP A 723 -32.38 22.49 -28.62
C ASP A 723 -32.00 21.26 -27.79
N PHE A 724 -30.69 21.07 -27.61
CA PHE A 724 -30.18 20.07 -26.67
C PHE A 724 -30.36 20.55 -25.23
N ASN A 725 -31.14 19.80 -24.44
CA ASN A 725 -31.10 19.93 -22.99
C ASN A 725 -29.98 19.01 -22.43
N ILE A 726 -29.00 19.59 -21.74
CA ILE A 726 -27.87 18.86 -21.16
C ILE A 726 -27.86 19.10 -19.66
N GLU A 727 -28.28 18.09 -18.89
CA GLU A 727 -28.20 18.10 -17.44
C GLU A 727 -26.84 17.52 -17.01
N THR A 728 -26.06 18.31 -16.27
CA THR A 728 -24.73 17.91 -15.79
C THR A 728 -24.81 17.31 -14.39
N TYR A 729 -24.06 16.24 -14.16
CA TYR A 729 -23.85 15.65 -12.85
C TYR A 729 -22.36 15.51 -12.58
N SER A 730 -21.91 15.80 -11.37
CA SER A 730 -20.51 15.62 -10.96
C SER A 730 -20.41 15.04 -9.56
N ASP A 731 -19.53 14.06 -9.40
CA ASP A 731 -19.05 13.59 -8.10
C ASP A 731 -17.50 13.56 -8.07
N TYR A 732 -16.89 12.72 -7.20
CA TYR A 732 -15.44 12.69 -6.94
C TYR A 732 -14.77 11.71 -7.89
N LYS A 733 -15.56 10.83 -8.53
CA LYS A 733 -15.09 9.81 -9.46
C LYS A 733 -15.19 10.28 -10.90
N GLY A 734 -16.11 11.19 -11.20
CA GLY A 734 -16.30 11.64 -12.57
C GLY A 734 -17.42 12.64 -12.78
N ILE A 735 -17.67 12.91 -14.06
CA ILE A 735 -18.69 13.83 -14.57
C ILE A 735 -19.60 13.07 -15.55
N ARG A 736 -20.90 13.35 -15.49
CA ARG A 736 -21.93 12.66 -16.27
C ARG A 736 -22.90 13.67 -16.86
N PHE A 737 -23.51 13.31 -17.98
CA PHE A 737 -24.45 14.16 -18.69
C PHE A 737 -25.66 13.36 -19.13
N ALA A 738 -26.85 13.88 -18.87
CA ALA A 738 -28.08 13.43 -19.51
C ALA A 738 -28.37 14.38 -20.67
N ILE A 739 -28.39 13.85 -21.89
CA ILE A 739 -28.48 14.64 -23.12
C ILE A 739 -29.80 14.30 -23.80
N GLN A 740 -30.67 15.29 -23.91
CA GLN A 740 -31.95 15.17 -24.59
C GLN A 740 -31.88 15.90 -25.93
N GLY A 741 -31.91 15.14 -27.02
CA GLY A 741 -31.95 15.63 -28.39
C GLY A 741 -33.24 15.21 -29.13
N PRO A 742 -33.28 15.34 -30.47
CA PRO A 742 -34.42 14.94 -31.28
C PRO A 742 -34.67 13.43 -31.20
N PRO A 743 -35.93 13.00 -30.97
CA PRO A 743 -36.32 11.60 -31.00
C PRO A 743 -35.85 10.85 -32.25
N GLY A 744 -35.28 9.65 -32.08
CA GLY A 744 -34.83 8.80 -33.18
C GLY A 744 -33.46 9.14 -33.78
N GLN A 745 -32.81 10.21 -33.31
CA GLN A 745 -31.45 10.58 -33.74
C GLN A 745 -30.38 10.23 -32.70
N GLU A 746 -30.72 9.54 -31.62
CA GLU A 746 -29.83 9.27 -30.49
C GLU A 746 -28.56 8.55 -30.96
N SER A 747 -28.70 7.52 -31.80
CA SER A 747 -27.55 6.74 -32.31
C SER A 747 -26.53 7.59 -33.07
N ARG A 748 -26.99 8.60 -33.82
CA ARG A 748 -26.12 9.52 -34.57
C ARG A 748 -25.33 10.39 -33.59
N TYR A 749 -26.01 11.01 -32.63
CA TYR A 749 -25.36 11.91 -31.68
C TYR A 749 -24.47 11.17 -30.68
N MET A 750 -24.83 9.96 -30.28
CA MET A 750 -23.96 9.11 -29.46
C MET A 750 -22.64 8.81 -30.18
N GLN A 751 -22.67 8.53 -31.50
CA GLN A 751 -21.44 8.32 -32.28
C GLN A 751 -20.58 9.58 -32.38
N GLU A 752 -21.21 10.74 -32.64
CA GLU A 752 -20.49 12.01 -32.73
C GLU A 752 -19.85 12.41 -31.40
N ILE A 753 -20.55 12.21 -30.28
CA ILE A 753 -20.04 12.49 -28.93
C ILE A 753 -18.91 11.51 -28.58
N SER A 754 -19.02 10.22 -28.91
CA SER A 754 -17.91 9.28 -28.70
C SER A 754 -16.64 9.70 -29.45
N ALA A 755 -16.75 10.11 -30.72
CA ALA A 755 -15.61 10.61 -31.48
C ALA A 755 -15.04 11.93 -30.91
N MET A 756 -15.90 12.76 -30.31
CA MET A 756 -15.47 13.96 -29.61
C MET A 756 -14.68 13.64 -28.34
N MET A 757 -15.10 12.65 -27.55
CA MET A 757 -14.41 12.26 -26.31
C MET A 757 -13.00 11.70 -26.57
N GLU A 758 -12.77 11.04 -27.70
CA GLU A 758 -11.41 10.62 -28.09
C GLU A 758 -10.45 11.80 -28.23
N ASN A 759 -10.93 12.98 -28.67
CA ASN A 759 -10.12 14.19 -28.78
C ASN A 759 -9.90 14.89 -27.43
N VAL A 760 -10.85 14.76 -26.48
CA VAL A 760 -10.74 15.35 -25.14
C VAL A 760 -9.53 14.77 -24.39
N GLU A 761 -9.29 13.46 -24.48
CA GLU A 761 -8.12 12.84 -23.83
C GLU A 761 -6.79 13.33 -24.40
N VAL A 762 -6.73 13.55 -25.71
CA VAL A 762 -5.54 14.10 -26.39
C VAL A 762 -5.28 15.53 -25.92
N GLU A 763 -6.32 16.36 -25.86
CA GLU A 763 -6.23 17.73 -25.38
C GLU A 763 -5.79 17.79 -23.91
N PHE A 764 -6.38 16.96 -23.06
CA PHE A 764 -6.04 16.88 -21.65
C PHE A 764 -4.58 16.45 -21.43
N THR A 765 -4.12 15.43 -22.16
CA THR A 765 -2.72 14.98 -22.10
C THR A 765 -1.77 16.09 -22.55
N ALA A 766 -2.10 16.80 -23.63
CA ALA A 766 -1.31 17.94 -24.10
C ALA A 766 -1.29 19.08 -23.06
N PHE A 767 -2.39 19.33 -22.36
CA PHE A 767 -2.46 20.33 -21.29
C PHE A 767 -1.49 20.01 -20.14
N LEU A 768 -1.50 18.76 -19.64
CA LEU A 768 -0.59 18.33 -18.57
C LEU A 768 0.88 18.48 -19.00
N ASN A 769 1.19 18.06 -20.23
CA ASN A 769 2.53 18.15 -20.81
C ASN A 769 3.02 19.61 -20.90
N ASN A 770 2.17 20.50 -21.42
CA ASN A 770 2.52 21.91 -21.61
C ASN A 770 2.69 22.67 -20.30
N ARG A 771 2.11 22.20 -19.19
CA ARG A 771 2.25 22.80 -17.86
C ARG A 771 3.42 22.23 -17.06
N GLY A 772 4.19 21.29 -17.61
CA GLY A 772 5.27 20.66 -16.86
C GLY A 772 4.76 19.85 -15.66
N LEU A 773 3.48 19.43 -15.68
CA LEU A 773 2.93 18.47 -14.72
C LEU A 773 3.34 17.03 -15.09
N THR A 774 4.32 16.88 -15.98
CA THR A 774 4.89 15.61 -16.46
C THR A 774 5.72 14.89 -15.40
N SER A 775 6.20 15.59 -14.38
CA SER A 775 6.89 14.96 -13.24
C SER A 775 5.99 13.99 -12.46
N LEU A 776 4.67 14.04 -12.68
CA LEU A 776 3.71 13.06 -12.16
C LEU A 776 3.72 11.72 -12.95
N THR A 777 4.47 11.58 -14.06
CA THR A 777 4.01 10.71 -15.18
C THR A 777 4.99 9.76 -15.91
N ASP A 778 6.21 9.47 -15.45
CA ASP A 778 7.03 8.47 -16.18
C ASP A 778 6.42 7.05 -16.13
N SER A 779 5.69 6.70 -15.06
CA SER A 779 4.87 5.48 -14.95
C SER A 779 3.37 5.72 -15.12
N ALA A 780 2.93 6.97 -15.16
CA ALA A 780 1.53 7.39 -15.19
C ALA A 780 1.21 8.27 -16.41
N ARG A 781 1.75 7.93 -17.60
CA ARG A 781 1.38 8.61 -18.86
C ARG A 781 -0.15 8.63 -18.94
N GLY A 782 -0.74 9.82 -19.05
CA GLY A 782 -2.19 10.11 -19.00
C GLY A 782 -3.09 9.31 -19.95
N GLU A 783 -2.51 8.42 -20.76
CA GLU A 783 -3.23 7.50 -21.62
C GLU A 783 -4.13 6.59 -20.77
N ASN A 784 -5.45 6.76 -20.94
CA ASN A 784 -6.49 5.98 -20.27
C ASN A 784 -6.66 6.29 -18.77
N TRP A 785 -6.35 7.50 -18.30
CA TRP A 785 -6.79 7.93 -16.97
C TRP A 785 -8.31 8.00 -16.90
N PHE A 786 -8.93 8.57 -17.94
CA PHE A 786 -10.37 8.72 -18.02
C PHE A 786 -10.95 7.76 -19.04
N GLY A 787 -11.90 6.94 -18.58
CA GLY A 787 -12.77 6.17 -19.45
C GLY A 787 -14.06 6.92 -19.70
N PHE A 788 -14.65 6.73 -20.88
CA PHE A 788 -15.96 7.29 -21.20
C PHE A 788 -16.89 6.24 -21.80
N GLY A 789 -18.19 6.45 -21.61
CA GLY A 789 -19.24 5.60 -22.15
C GLY A 789 -20.44 6.43 -22.59
N VAL A 790 -21.06 6.02 -23.69
CA VAL A 790 -22.23 6.71 -24.26
C VAL A 790 -23.31 5.68 -24.56
N ALA A 791 -24.46 5.80 -23.90
CA ALA A 791 -25.53 4.82 -24.04
C ALA A 791 -26.93 5.40 -23.79
N ARG A 792 -27.95 4.59 -24.03
CA ARG A 792 -29.36 4.99 -23.82
C ARG A 792 -29.77 5.07 -22.35
N THR A 793 -29.04 4.42 -21.45
CA THR A 793 -29.27 4.52 -20.00
C THR A 793 -28.01 4.96 -19.29
N ALA A 794 -28.18 5.64 -18.14
CA ALA A 794 -27.06 6.10 -17.32
C ALA A 794 -26.17 4.92 -16.88
N ASP A 795 -26.76 3.80 -16.47
CA ASP A 795 -26.00 2.63 -16.02
C ASP A 795 -25.26 1.92 -17.17
N GLN A 796 -25.80 1.93 -18.39
CA GLN A 796 -25.09 1.42 -19.56
C GLN A 796 -23.87 2.30 -19.93
N ALA A 797 -24.06 3.62 -19.89
CA ALA A 797 -22.96 4.57 -20.12
C ALA A 797 -21.88 4.41 -19.04
N ASN A 798 -22.31 4.24 -17.79
CA ASN A 798 -21.43 3.97 -16.66
C ASN A 798 -20.60 2.70 -16.84
N VAL A 799 -21.24 1.58 -17.16
CA VAL A 799 -20.53 0.31 -17.38
C VAL A 799 -19.52 0.49 -18.51
N GLN A 800 -19.90 1.10 -19.64
CA GLN A 800 -18.97 1.32 -20.74
C GLN A 800 -17.77 2.19 -20.33
N ALA A 801 -17.99 3.23 -19.52
CA ALA A 801 -16.93 4.11 -19.02
C ALA A 801 -15.91 3.43 -18.09
N ARG A 802 -16.21 2.24 -17.56
CA ARG A 802 -15.28 1.42 -16.75
C ARG A 802 -14.38 0.52 -17.59
N PHE A 803 -14.69 0.33 -18.87
CA PHE A 803 -13.82 -0.40 -19.80
C PHE A 803 -12.87 0.56 -20.52
N PRO A 804 -11.76 0.07 -21.11
CA PRO A 804 -10.90 0.90 -21.93
C PRO A 804 -11.71 1.66 -23.01
N PRO A 805 -11.38 2.93 -23.29
CA PRO A 805 -12.04 3.71 -24.33
C PRO A 805 -12.17 2.95 -25.66
N GLY A 806 -13.33 3.08 -26.33
CA GLY A 806 -13.61 2.37 -27.58
C GLY A 806 -14.02 0.90 -27.43
N THR A 807 -14.12 0.36 -26.20
CA THR A 807 -14.60 -1.01 -25.98
C THR A 807 -16.02 -1.21 -26.51
N SER A 808 -16.20 -2.22 -27.37
CA SER A 808 -17.52 -2.53 -27.96
C SER A 808 -18.47 -3.19 -26.96
N TRP A 809 -19.79 -2.99 -27.12
CA TRP A 809 -20.80 -3.69 -26.32
C TRP A 809 -20.73 -5.21 -26.42
N LYS A 810 -20.24 -5.74 -27.54
CA LYS A 810 -19.99 -7.19 -27.69
C LYS A 810 -18.92 -7.65 -26.70
N THR A 811 -17.80 -6.92 -26.63
CA THR A 811 -16.70 -7.21 -25.71
C THR A 811 -17.15 -7.14 -24.25
N ILE A 812 -17.94 -6.13 -23.88
CA ILE A 812 -18.48 -6.01 -22.51
C ILE A 812 -19.42 -7.19 -22.19
N ARG A 813 -20.26 -7.59 -23.15
CA ARG A 813 -21.14 -8.77 -23.00
C ARG A 813 -20.35 -10.07 -22.85
N ASP A 814 -19.24 -10.22 -23.56
CA ASP A 814 -18.37 -11.38 -23.42
C ASP A 814 -17.61 -11.34 -22.07
N SER A 815 -17.19 -10.16 -21.60
CA SER A 815 -16.64 -9.97 -20.25
C SER A 815 -17.62 -10.40 -19.15
N TRP A 816 -18.90 -10.03 -19.27
CA TRP A 816 -19.94 -10.48 -18.33
C TRP A 816 -20.11 -12.01 -18.30
N LYS A 817 -20.07 -12.69 -19.47
CA LYS A 817 -20.10 -14.16 -19.49
C LYS A 817 -18.90 -14.75 -18.75
N HIS A 818 -17.72 -14.15 -18.92
CA HIS A 818 -16.53 -14.58 -18.19
C HIS A 818 -16.67 -14.39 -16.67
N VAL A 819 -17.31 -13.31 -16.20
CA VAL A 819 -17.63 -13.15 -14.77
C VAL A 819 -18.39 -14.36 -14.24
N GLU A 820 -19.39 -14.84 -14.98
CA GLU A 820 -20.17 -16.02 -14.59
C GLU A 820 -19.39 -17.33 -14.64
N ASP A 821 -18.47 -17.48 -15.60
CA ASP A 821 -17.59 -18.64 -15.66
C ASP A 821 -16.64 -18.67 -14.45
N TYR A 822 -16.01 -17.53 -14.11
CA TYR A 822 -15.20 -17.39 -12.89
C TYR A 822 -16.02 -17.70 -11.64
N ARG A 823 -17.25 -17.17 -11.54
CA ARG A 823 -18.14 -17.42 -10.40
C ARG A 823 -18.42 -18.91 -10.24
N LYS A 824 -18.72 -19.63 -11.33
CA LYS A 824 -19.00 -21.07 -11.30
C LYS A 824 -17.78 -21.88 -10.88
N ASN A 825 -16.59 -21.53 -11.37
CA ASN A 825 -15.34 -22.20 -10.98
C ASN A 825 -15.07 -22.01 -9.48
N ILE A 826 -15.19 -20.76 -8.98
CA ILE A 826 -15.05 -20.46 -7.56
C ILE A 826 -16.12 -21.21 -6.74
N GLU A 827 -17.37 -21.25 -7.20
CA GLU A 827 -18.45 -22.00 -6.53
C GLU A 827 -18.22 -23.52 -6.54
N GLU A 828 -17.64 -24.09 -7.59
CA GLU A 828 -17.30 -25.51 -7.65
C GLU A 828 -16.28 -25.90 -6.57
N VAL A 829 -15.28 -25.05 -6.34
CA VAL A 829 -14.21 -25.29 -5.35
C VAL A 829 -14.65 -24.90 -3.93
N TRP A 830 -15.31 -23.75 -3.81
CA TRP A 830 -15.56 -23.06 -2.53
C TRP A 830 -17.02 -22.97 -2.13
N GLY A 831 -17.94 -23.49 -2.95
CA GLY A 831 -19.38 -23.35 -2.75
C GLY A 831 -19.81 -23.79 -1.35
N ASN A 832 -19.27 -24.89 -0.82
CA ASN A 832 -19.59 -25.41 0.51
C ASN A 832 -18.74 -24.80 1.65
N SER A 833 -17.91 -23.80 1.35
CA SER A 833 -17.07 -23.14 2.36
C SER A 833 -17.73 -21.89 2.94
N PRO A 834 -17.28 -21.39 4.10
CA PRO A 834 -17.72 -20.11 4.65
C PRO A 834 -17.33 -18.88 3.82
N LEU A 835 -16.53 -19.03 2.76
CA LEU A 835 -16.16 -17.95 1.85
C LEU A 835 -17.33 -17.50 0.97
N MET A 836 -18.32 -18.36 0.79
CA MET A 836 -19.41 -18.17 -0.15
C MET A 836 -20.73 -18.07 0.59
N MET A 837 -21.57 -17.12 0.20
CA MET A 837 -22.95 -17.00 0.66
C MET A 837 -23.93 -17.33 -0.44
N GLN A 838 -25.06 -17.91 -0.04
CA GLN A 838 -26.15 -18.26 -0.95
C GLN A 838 -27.03 -17.05 -1.20
N ILE A 839 -27.32 -16.78 -2.48
CA ILE A 839 -28.08 -15.60 -2.87
C ILE A 839 -29.49 -15.93 -3.36
N THR A 840 -29.76 -17.07 -4.01
CA THR A 840 -31.05 -17.27 -4.71
C THR A 840 -31.72 -18.60 -4.36
N ASN A 841 -32.64 -18.66 -3.38
CA ASN A 841 -33.48 -19.84 -3.09
C ASN A 841 -32.76 -21.22 -3.10
N GLY A 842 -31.44 -21.31 -2.95
CA GLY A 842 -30.71 -22.56 -3.22
C GLY A 842 -29.61 -22.51 -4.28
N ILE A 843 -29.81 -21.76 -5.36
CA ILE A 843 -29.28 -22.10 -6.70
C ILE A 843 -27.85 -21.59 -6.97
N SER A 844 -27.48 -20.42 -6.44
CA SER A 844 -26.17 -19.82 -6.71
C SER A 844 -25.56 -19.23 -5.46
N ARG A 845 -24.23 -19.24 -5.43
CA ARG A 845 -23.41 -18.64 -4.39
C ARG A 845 -22.43 -17.62 -4.97
N VAL A 846 -22.12 -16.61 -4.18
CA VAL A 846 -21.09 -15.58 -4.42
C VAL A 846 -20.24 -15.42 -3.17
N PRO A 847 -19.03 -14.85 -3.26
CA PRO A 847 -18.21 -14.55 -2.09
C PRO A 847 -18.96 -13.68 -1.06
N THR A 848 -18.68 -13.86 0.23
CA THR A 848 -19.26 -13.02 1.28
C THR A 848 -18.70 -11.59 1.24
N PRO A 849 -19.39 -10.60 1.83
CA PRO A 849 -18.84 -9.24 2.00
C PRO A 849 -17.45 -9.22 2.60
N GLU A 850 -17.16 -10.07 3.60
CA GLU A 850 -15.85 -10.10 4.24
C GLU A 850 -14.74 -10.57 3.29
N VAL A 851 -15.08 -11.42 2.31
CA VAL A 851 -14.15 -11.81 1.24
C VAL A 851 -13.97 -10.65 0.26
N PHE A 852 -15.04 -10.02 -0.21
CA PHE A 852 -14.94 -8.84 -1.09
C PHE A 852 -14.19 -7.68 -0.46
N GLU A 853 -14.38 -7.44 0.84
CA GLU A 853 -13.65 -6.43 1.60
C GLU A 853 -12.14 -6.71 1.60
N LEU A 854 -11.75 -7.98 1.77
CA LEU A 854 -10.35 -8.39 1.72
C LEU A 854 -9.76 -8.20 0.32
N LEU A 855 -10.48 -8.65 -0.72
CA LEU A 855 -10.04 -8.54 -2.12
C LEU A 855 -9.93 -7.08 -2.58
N ARG A 856 -10.77 -6.19 -2.06
CA ARG A 856 -10.71 -4.74 -2.34
C ARG A 856 -9.51 -4.05 -1.69
N LYS A 857 -9.11 -4.52 -0.50
CA LYS A 857 -8.07 -3.89 0.33
C LYS A 857 -6.66 -4.44 0.09
N LYS A 858 -6.55 -5.66 -0.46
CA LYS A 858 -5.28 -6.35 -0.66
C LYS A 858 -5.07 -6.66 -2.13
N ASN A 859 -3.86 -6.44 -2.62
CA ASN A 859 -3.44 -6.73 -4.00
C ASN A 859 -2.46 -7.91 -4.08
N ASN A 860 -1.98 -8.45 -2.95
CA ASN A 860 -1.09 -9.60 -2.91
C ASN A 860 -1.88 -10.91 -2.71
N PRO A 861 -1.92 -11.83 -3.70
CA PRO A 861 -2.68 -13.06 -3.58
C PRO A 861 -2.19 -14.00 -2.47
N GLY A 862 -0.88 -14.02 -2.18
CA GLY A 862 -0.31 -14.83 -1.10
C GLY A 862 -0.78 -14.34 0.28
N GLU A 863 -0.83 -13.02 0.48
CA GLU A 863 -1.37 -12.42 1.70
C GLU A 863 -2.87 -12.74 1.87
N ILE A 864 -3.65 -12.62 0.79
CA ILE A 864 -5.08 -12.96 0.78
C ILE A 864 -5.28 -14.43 1.15
N ALA A 865 -4.53 -15.34 0.51
CA ALA A 865 -4.61 -16.77 0.79
C ALA A 865 -4.32 -17.08 2.28
N ARG A 866 -3.25 -16.47 2.82
CA ARG A 866 -2.88 -16.59 4.25
C ARG A 866 -3.99 -16.09 5.17
N ILE A 867 -4.58 -14.93 4.89
CA ILE A 867 -5.66 -14.35 5.71
C ILE A 867 -6.91 -15.24 5.64
N LEU A 868 -7.33 -15.69 4.46
CA LEU A 868 -8.49 -16.56 4.30
C LEU A 868 -8.29 -17.93 4.96
N ASN A 869 -7.10 -18.54 4.82
CA ASN A 869 -6.73 -19.78 5.51
C ASN A 869 -6.88 -19.63 7.02
N ARG A 870 -6.33 -18.56 7.59
CA ARG A 870 -6.39 -18.29 9.03
C ARG A 870 -7.82 -18.01 9.50
N ARG A 871 -8.56 -17.17 8.76
CA ARG A 871 -9.90 -16.70 9.16
C ARG A 871 -10.94 -17.82 9.12
N TYR A 872 -10.83 -18.72 8.15
CA TYR A 872 -11.84 -19.75 7.88
C TYR A 872 -11.34 -21.19 8.08
N ASN A 873 -10.13 -21.35 8.64
CA ASN A 873 -9.47 -22.63 8.86
C ASN A 873 -9.44 -23.50 7.58
N LEU A 874 -8.99 -22.91 6.48
CA LEU A 874 -8.95 -23.56 5.17
C LEU A 874 -7.60 -24.22 4.86
N ASP A 875 -6.56 -23.98 5.66
CA ASP A 875 -5.19 -24.45 5.40
C ASP A 875 -5.13 -25.99 5.27
N PRO A 876 -4.54 -26.56 4.19
CA PRO A 876 -3.80 -25.93 3.08
C PRO A 876 -4.61 -25.74 1.78
N ARG A 877 -5.93 -25.74 1.84
CA ARG A 877 -6.80 -25.68 0.65
C ARG A 877 -6.72 -24.35 -0.07
N MET A 878 -6.68 -23.20 0.62
CA MET A 878 -6.55 -21.89 -0.04
C MET A 878 -5.07 -21.64 -0.33
N ASN A 879 -4.72 -21.36 -1.58
CA ASN A 879 -3.36 -21.06 -2.02
C ASN A 879 -3.35 -19.79 -2.88
N THR A 880 -2.16 -19.36 -3.30
CA THR A 880 -1.99 -18.15 -4.13
C THR A 880 -2.82 -18.19 -5.41
N ALA A 881 -2.92 -19.33 -6.09
CA ALA A 881 -3.70 -19.45 -7.32
C ALA A 881 -5.21 -19.26 -7.07
N HIS A 882 -5.76 -19.85 -6.01
CA HIS A 882 -7.16 -19.66 -5.62
C HIS A 882 -7.45 -18.20 -5.22
N ALA A 883 -6.53 -17.56 -4.51
CA ALA A 883 -6.65 -16.13 -4.17
C ALA A 883 -6.60 -15.24 -5.42
N THR A 884 -5.74 -15.56 -6.39
CA THR A 884 -5.69 -14.88 -7.69
C THR A 884 -7.01 -15.02 -8.44
N GLU A 885 -7.64 -16.21 -8.43
CA GLU A 885 -8.95 -16.41 -9.06
C GLU A 885 -10.05 -15.57 -8.39
N LEU A 886 -10.08 -15.52 -7.06
CA LEU A 886 -10.98 -14.65 -6.31
C LEU A 886 -10.76 -13.16 -6.65
N MET A 887 -9.51 -12.72 -6.74
CA MET A 887 -9.17 -11.34 -7.13
C MET A 887 -9.63 -11.02 -8.56
N MET A 888 -9.36 -11.93 -9.51
CA MET A 888 -9.81 -11.77 -10.90
C MET A 888 -11.33 -11.66 -10.96
N TYR A 889 -12.04 -12.52 -10.23
CA TYR A 889 -13.50 -12.44 -10.14
C TYR A 889 -13.97 -11.11 -9.55
N PHE A 890 -13.38 -10.64 -8.44
CA PHE A 890 -13.73 -9.34 -7.85
C PHE A 890 -13.51 -8.18 -8.82
N ASN A 891 -12.35 -8.09 -9.46
CA ASN A 891 -12.06 -7.02 -10.42
C ASN A 891 -13.10 -7.01 -11.56
N ARG A 892 -13.44 -8.20 -12.06
CA ARG A 892 -14.46 -8.37 -13.11
C ARG A 892 -15.87 -8.01 -12.64
N VAL A 893 -16.22 -8.27 -11.37
CA VAL A 893 -17.48 -7.82 -10.79
C VAL A 893 -17.50 -6.30 -10.69
N ASP A 894 -16.39 -5.69 -10.24
CA ASP A 894 -16.32 -4.23 -10.08
C ASP A 894 -16.44 -3.47 -11.41
N ASP A 895 -16.00 -4.05 -12.53
CA ASP A 895 -16.24 -3.49 -13.87
C ASP A 895 -17.74 -3.20 -14.16
N PHE A 896 -18.67 -3.85 -13.45
CA PHE A 896 -20.12 -3.68 -13.60
C PHE A 896 -20.80 -3.00 -12.40
N SER A 897 -20.03 -2.51 -11.43
CA SER A 897 -20.60 -1.76 -10.30
C SER A 897 -21.25 -0.47 -10.82
N PRO A 898 -22.50 -0.16 -10.41
CA PRO A 898 -23.16 1.04 -10.88
C PRO A 898 -22.45 2.32 -10.40
N GLY A 899 -22.60 3.40 -11.16
CA GLY A 899 -22.09 4.73 -10.78
C GLY A 899 -22.80 5.25 -9.52
N LEU A 900 -22.10 6.02 -8.69
CA LEU A 900 -22.72 6.67 -7.54
C LEU A 900 -23.66 7.78 -8.00
N LEU A 901 -24.83 7.88 -7.37
CA LEU A 901 -25.85 8.90 -7.66
C LEU A 901 -26.18 9.65 -6.38
N ILE A 902 -25.42 10.71 -6.10
CA ILE A 902 -25.58 11.57 -4.92
C ILE A 902 -26.06 12.96 -5.32
N GLU A 903 -27.12 13.46 -4.68
CA GLU A 903 -27.68 14.78 -5.01
C GLU A 903 -26.74 15.91 -4.58
N SER A 904 -26.26 15.83 -3.34
CA SER A 904 -25.33 16.81 -2.78
C SER A 904 -24.26 16.14 -1.93
N ARG A 905 -23.09 16.76 -1.89
CA ARG A 905 -22.05 16.43 -0.93
C ARG A 905 -22.25 17.31 0.28
N VAL A 906 -22.38 16.70 1.44
CA VAL A 906 -22.29 17.41 2.70
C VAL A 906 -20.81 17.44 3.07
N GLN A 907 -20.20 18.63 3.08
CA GLN A 907 -18.85 18.76 3.64
C GLN A 907 -18.99 18.80 5.16
N HIS A 908 -18.22 17.96 5.86
CA HIS A 908 -18.16 18.02 7.31
C HIS A 908 -17.41 19.29 7.72
N ASN A 909 -18.08 20.14 8.50
CA ASN A 909 -17.49 21.39 8.96
C ASN A 909 -16.83 21.20 10.34
N PHE A 910 -15.54 20.91 10.37
CA PHE A 910 -14.78 20.82 11.62
C PHE A 910 -14.48 22.18 12.26
N ASP A 911 -14.81 23.31 11.62
CA ASP A 911 -14.56 24.66 12.17
C ASP A 911 -15.31 24.87 13.49
N LEU A 912 -16.47 24.22 13.65
CA LEU A 912 -17.33 24.37 14.82
C LEU A 912 -16.93 23.48 16.01
N ALA A 913 -15.91 22.63 15.85
CA ALA A 913 -15.52 21.61 16.82
C ALA A 913 -14.49 22.09 17.85
N ASP A 914 -14.66 23.30 18.38
CA ASP A 914 -13.80 23.87 19.43
C ASP A 914 -13.81 23.03 20.71
N ASN A 915 -14.94 22.39 20.98
CA ASN A 915 -15.17 21.50 22.12
C ASN A 915 -14.81 20.03 21.82
N GLY A 916 -14.05 19.79 20.74
CA GLY A 916 -13.83 18.46 20.21
C GLY A 916 -15.06 17.91 19.51
N GLY A 917 -15.07 16.61 19.28
CA GLY A 917 -16.16 15.96 18.58
C GLY A 917 -15.89 14.47 18.37
N LEU A 918 -16.72 13.86 17.53
CA LEU A 918 -16.50 12.49 17.10
C LEU A 918 -16.86 12.30 15.63
N THR A 919 -16.23 11.29 15.03
CA THR A 919 -16.55 10.78 13.71
C THR A 919 -16.98 9.32 13.82
N ILE A 920 -17.87 8.90 12.92
CA ILE A 920 -18.29 7.52 12.74
C ILE A 920 -18.14 7.19 11.25
N ASP A 921 -17.19 6.33 10.92
CA ASP A 921 -17.04 5.75 9.57
C ASP A 921 -17.84 4.43 9.50
N PHE A 922 -18.70 4.31 8.50
CA PHE A 922 -19.52 3.12 8.27
C PHE A 922 -18.78 2.13 7.36
N ALA A 923 -18.18 1.12 7.98
CA ALA A 923 -17.41 0.09 7.30
C ALA A 923 -18.27 -0.86 6.43
N GLY A 924 -17.69 -1.31 5.31
CA GLY A 924 -18.24 -2.40 4.49
C GLY A 924 -19.12 -1.97 3.33
N VAL A 925 -19.37 -0.68 3.14
CA VAL A 925 -20.24 -0.17 2.06
C VAL A 925 -19.81 -0.69 0.69
N GLY A 926 -18.53 -0.58 0.36
CA GLY A 926 -18.05 -1.03 -0.95
C GLY A 926 -18.01 -2.56 -1.11
N SER A 927 -17.82 -3.34 -0.05
CA SER A 927 -17.84 -4.81 -0.15
C SER A 927 -19.26 -5.36 -0.26
N HIS A 928 -20.23 -4.72 0.40
CA HIS A 928 -21.64 -5.02 0.18
C HIS A 928 -22.13 -4.60 -1.21
N ASN A 929 -21.67 -3.45 -1.72
CA ASN A 929 -21.96 -3.06 -3.11
C ASN A 929 -21.36 -4.07 -4.11
N ALA A 930 -20.11 -4.52 -3.90
CA ALA A 930 -19.51 -5.55 -4.73
C ALA A 930 -20.29 -6.88 -4.66
N GLN A 931 -20.75 -7.28 -3.47
CA GLN A 931 -21.60 -8.46 -3.29
C GLN A 931 -22.95 -8.31 -4.00
N ALA A 932 -23.60 -7.15 -3.89
CA ALA A 932 -24.85 -6.83 -4.57
C ALA A 932 -24.68 -6.86 -6.10
N THR A 933 -23.57 -6.31 -6.62
CA THR A 933 -23.22 -6.38 -8.03
C THR A 933 -23.03 -7.84 -8.47
N ALA A 934 -22.23 -8.63 -7.74
CA ALA A 934 -22.03 -10.05 -8.01
C ALA A 934 -23.35 -10.84 -8.05
N GLU A 935 -24.25 -10.58 -7.10
CA GLU A 935 -25.58 -11.17 -7.04
C GLU A 935 -26.47 -10.77 -8.23
N ALA A 936 -26.40 -9.51 -8.66
CA ALA A 936 -27.14 -9.05 -9.83
C ALA A 936 -26.64 -9.71 -11.12
N LEU A 937 -25.32 -9.77 -11.30
CA LEU A 937 -24.69 -10.38 -12.47
C LEU A 937 -25.03 -11.87 -12.60
N SER A 938 -25.07 -12.61 -11.48
CA SER A 938 -25.37 -14.04 -11.47
C SER A 938 -26.82 -14.39 -11.72
N ARG A 939 -27.71 -13.40 -11.72
CA ARG A 939 -29.16 -13.60 -11.91
C ARG A 939 -29.70 -12.95 -13.19
N GLY A 940 -28.88 -12.24 -13.94
CA GLY A 940 -29.29 -11.65 -15.21
C GLY A 940 -29.45 -12.70 -16.31
N ILE A 941 -30.56 -12.67 -17.04
CA ILE A 941 -30.71 -13.51 -18.25
C ILE A 941 -29.95 -12.85 -19.42
N THR A 942 -29.95 -11.51 -19.45
CA THR A 942 -29.15 -10.70 -20.36
C THR A 942 -28.30 -9.70 -19.57
N LEU A 943 -27.27 -9.15 -20.22
CA LEU A 943 -26.42 -8.12 -19.64
C LEU A 943 -27.23 -6.89 -19.23
N GLU A 944 -28.17 -6.45 -20.06
CA GLU A 944 -28.97 -5.26 -19.80
C GLU A 944 -29.87 -5.46 -18.57
N GLN A 945 -30.43 -6.67 -18.40
CA GLN A 945 -31.16 -7.01 -17.17
C GLN A 945 -30.24 -7.09 -15.95
N ALA A 946 -29.01 -7.60 -16.12
CA ALA A 946 -28.02 -7.64 -15.06
C ALA A 946 -27.68 -6.21 -14.59
N ILE A 947 -27.42 -5.28 -15.51
CA ILE A 947 -27.13 -3.87 -15.21
C ILE A 947 -28.30 -3.18 -14.49
N VAL A 948 -29.55 -3.36 -14.95
CA VAL A 948 -30.72 -2.81 -14.25
C VAL A 948 -30.82 -3.38 -12.83
N ARG A 949 -30.46 -4.65 -12.65
CA ARG A 949 -30.48 -5.32 -11.35
C ARG A 949 -29.36 -4.86 -10.43
N THR A 950 -28.15 -4.56 -10.93
CA THR A 950 -27.05 -4.04 -10.11
C THR A 950 -27.47 -2.71 -9.48
N ARG A 951 -28.07 -1.80 -10.27
CA ARG A 951 -28.65 -0.55 -9.77
C ARG A 951 -29.71 -0.77 -8.70
N ARG A 952 -30.64 -1.71 -8.90
CA ARG A 952 -31.70 -1.98 -7.93
C ARG A 952 -31.14 -2.49 -6.60
N LEU A 953 -30.23 -3.47 -6.63
CA LEU A 953 -29.62 -4.03 -5.42
C LEU A 953 -28.72 -3.01 -4.70
N GLU A 954 -28.03 -2.14 -5.44
CA GLU A 954 -27.27 -1.03 -4.86
C GLU A 954 -28.20 -0.02 -4.16
N ALA A 955 -29.36 0.31 -4.74
CA ALA A 955 -30.36 1.16 -4.10
C ALA A 955 -30.96 0.52 -2.84
N GLU A 956 -31.26 -0.79 -2.88
CA GLU A 956 -31.73 -1.55 -1.72
C GLU A 956 -30.69 -1.53 -0.58
N TYR A 957 -29.40 -1.69 -0.89
CA TYR A 957 -28.34 -1.62 0.10
C TYR A 957 -28.12 -0.20 0.63
N THR A 958 -28.18 0.81 -0.23
CA THR A 958 -28.08 2.23 0.17
C THR A 958 -29.18 2.59 1.16
N ALA A 959 -30.43 2.17 0.91
CA ALA A 959 -31.54 2.38 1.84
C ALA A 959 -31.26 1.75 3.21
N ARG A 960 -30.71 0.53 3.24
CA ARG A 960 -30.30 -0.13 4.49
C ARG A 960 -29.16 0.60 5.20
N LEU A 961 -28.19 1.14 4.46
CA LEU A 961 -27.12 1.94 5.04
C LEU A 961 -27.68 3.24 5.63
N ASP A 962 -28.61 3.89 4.94
CA ASP A 962 -29.30 5.08 5.44
C ASP A 962 -30.08 4.78 6.74
N GLU A 963 -30.72 3.62 6.85
CA GLU A 963 -31.33 3.17 8.11
C GLU A 963 -30.31 3.01 9.25
N ILE A 964 -29.13 2.44 8.98
CA ILE A 964 -28.06 2.30 9.98
C ILE A 964 -27.52 3.68 10.40
N LYS A 965 -27.34 4.58 9.44
CA LYS A 965 -26.88 5.96 9.69
C LYS A 965 -27.89 6.74 10.53
N GLU A 966 -29.18 6.58 10.25
CA GLU A 966 -30.25 7.22 11.03
C GLU A 966 -30.36 6.62 12.43
N GLY A 967 -30.17 5.31 12.57
CA GLY A 967 -30.05 4.63 13.87
C GLY A 967 -28.88 5.19 14.68
N ALA A 968 -27.73 5.40 14.04
CA ALA A 968 -26.55 6.00 14.69
C ALA A 968 -26.77 7.46 15.09
N ARG A 969 -27.42 8.27 14.24
CA ARG A 969 -27.83 9.64 14.60
C ARG A 969 -28.76 9.62 15.80
N SER A 970 -29.81 8.81 15.76
CA SER A 970 -30.81 8.70 16.84
C SER A 970 -30.17 8.29 18.17
N ALA A 971 -29.20 7.36 18.14
CA ALA A 971 -28.44 6.96 19.31
C ALA A 971 -27.61 8.12 19.90
N LEU A 972 -26.96 8.94 19.07
CA LEU A 972 -26.23 10.13 19.50
C LEU A 972 -27.16 11.18 20.09
N GLU A 973 -28.26 11.49 19.40
CA GLU A 973 -29.25 12.47 19.85
C GLU A 973 -29.88 12.08 21.19
N ALA A 974 -30.12 10.79 21.40
CA ALA A 974 -30.64 10.28 22.66
C ALA A 974 -29.66 10.53 23.82
N VAL A 975 -28.36 10.28 23.62
CA VAL A 975 -27.34 10.57 24.64
C VAL A 975 -27.20 12.07 24.85
N PHE A 976 -27.13 12.87 23.79
CA PHE A 976 -27.03 14.33 23.87
C PHE A 976 -28.21 14.93 24.63
N THR A 977 -29.43 14.45 24.37
CA THR A 977 -30.64 14.88 25.08
C THR A 977 -30.58 14.55 26.57
N ARG A 978 -30.15 13.34 26.95
CA ARG A 978 -30.02 12.93 28.36
C ARG A 978 -29.04 13.80 29.15
N HIS A 979 -27.98 14.26 28.49
CA HIS A 979 -26.92 15.09 29.09
C HIS A 979 -27.08 16.59 28.82
N ASN A 980 -28.20 17.02 28.24
CA ASN A 980 -28.47 18.41 27.86
C ASN A 980 -27.34 19.03 26.98
N ILE A 981 -26.75 18.20 26.12
CA ILE A 981 -25.78 18.61 25.09
C ILE A 981 -26.57 18.98 23.84
N ARG A 982 -26.24 20.12 23.25
CA ARG A 982 -26.64 20.42 21.88
C ARG A 982 -25.49 20.03 20.97
N GLY A 983 -25.76 19.48 19.80
CA GLY A 983 -24.71 19.18 18.85
C GLY A 983 -25.21 19.26 17.42
N GLU A 984 -24.30 19.56 16.51
CA GLU A 984 -24.53 19.43 15.09
C GLU A 984 -24.12 18.01 14.66
N ILE A 985 -25.03 17.28 14.03
CA ILE A 985 -24.76 15.95 13.49
C ILE A 985 -24.92 16.02 11.98
N THR A 986 -23.81 15.86 11.26
CA THR A 986 -23.78 15.85 9.79
C THR A 986 -23.49 14.44 9.31
N ILE A 987 -24.15 14.04 8.21
CA ILE A 987 -23.95 12.74 7.58
C ILE A 987 -23.63 13.00 6.11
N SER A 988 -22.55 12.38 5.61
CA SER A 988 -22.12 12.49 4.22
C SER A 988 -21.58 11.15 3.75
N GLY A 989 -22.21 10.55 2.73
CA GLY A 989 -21.77 9.24 2.25
C GLY A 989 -21.81 8.16 3.35
N ASP A 990 -20.63 7.60 3.65
CA ASP A 990 -20.33 6.64 4.70
C ASP A 990 -19.71 7.26 5.97
N ASP A 991 -19.70 8.58 6.08
CA ASP A 991 -19.22 9.32 7.25
C ASP A 991 -20.37 10.00 8.02
N LEU A 992 -20.28 9.99 9.35
CA LEU A 992 -21.07 10.82 10.26
C LEU A 992 -20.12 11.59 11.18
N VAL A 993 -20.33 12.90 11.30
CA VAL A 993 -19.58 13.76 12.22
C VAL A 993 -20.54 14.41 13.19
N ALA A 994 -20.25 14.31 14.50
CA ALA A 994 -21.03 14.94 15.55
C ALA A 994 -20.15 15.93 16.34
N ILE A 995 -20.61 17.18 16.39
CA ILE A 995 -19.91 18.31 17.00
C ILE A 995 -20.75 18.84 18.16
N PRO A 996 -20.41 18.51 19.41
CA PRO A 996 -21.13 18.99 20.58
C PRO A 996 -20.79 20.45 20.92
N ASN A 997 -21.73 21.14 21.55
CA ASN A 997 -21.56 22.53 22.00
C ASN A 997 -20.79 22.67 23.32
N GLN A 998 -20.32 21.56 23.90
CA GLN A 998 -19.51 21.49 25.11
C GLN A 998 -18.66 20.21 25.07
N PRO A 999 -17.50 20.15 25.77
CA PRO A 999 -16.64 18.98 25.73
C PRO A 999 -17.33 17.73 26.29
N LEU A 1000 -17.13 16.59 25.63
CA LEU A 1000 -17.70 15.31 26.10
C LEU A 1000 -16.87 14.75 27.25
N SER A 1001 -17.48 14.48 28.40
CA SER A 1001 -16.80 13.76 29.49
C SER A 1001 -16.51 12.32 29.08
N ARG A 1002 -15.61 11.67 29.82
CA ARG A 1002 -15.27 10.25 29.60
C ARG A 1002 -16.50 9.35 29.65
N GLU A 1003 -17.35 9.56 30.66
CA GLU A 1003 -18.56 8.77 30.91
C GLU A 1003 -19.55 8.91 29.75
N ILE A 1004 -19.67 10.12 29.19
CA ILE A 1004 -20.53 10.38 28.04
C ILE A 1004 -20.00 9.68 26.78
N ARG A 1005 -18.68 9.71 26.54
CA ARG A 1005 -18.07 8.97 25.41
C ARG A 1005 -18.33 7.48 25.53
N ASP A 1006 -18.18 6.92 26.73
CA ASP A 1006 -18.43 5.50 27.01
C ASP A 1006 -19.93 5.15 26.81
N GLU A 1007 -20.85 6.03 27.23
CA GLU A 1007 -22.29 5.87 27.01
C GLU A 1007 -22.67 5.93 25.53
N ILE A 1008 -22.07 6.84 24.74
CA ILE A 1008 -22.27 6.90 23.28
C ILE A 1008 -21.92 5.56 22.65
N VAL A 1009 -20.77 4.98 22.97
CA VAL A 1009 -20.33 3.69 22.41
C VAL A 1009 -21.30 2.56 22.78
N LEU A 1010 -21.79 2.55 24.03
CA LEU A 1010 -22.77 1.56 24.49
C LEU A 1010 -24.13 1.73 23.79
N GLU A 1011 -24.60 2.96 23.60
CA GLU A 1011 -25.86 3.25 22.91
C GLU A 1011 -25.77 2.87 21.41
N GLN A 1012 -24.65 3.17 20.77
CA GLN A 1012 -24.38 2.78 19.39
C GLN A 1012 -24.41 1.26 19.21
N ALA A 1013 -23.77 0.53 20.12
CA ALA A 1013 -23.73 -0.93 20.08
C ALA A 1013 -25.10 -1.61 20.24
N ARG A 1014 -26.08 -0.92 20.85
CA ARG A 1014 -27.45 -1.44 21.05
C ARG A 1014 -28.35 -1.22 19.85
N ASN A 1015 -28.20 -0.09 19.16
CA ASN A 1015 -29.14 0.35 18.12
C ASN A 1015 -28.72 -0.03 16.69
N ASN A 1016 -27.47 -0.44 16.48
CA ASN A 1016 -26.90 -0.65 15.15
C ASN A 1016 -26.16 -1.99 15.02
N VAL A 1017 -25.61 -2.23 13.83
CA VAL A 1017 -24.70 -3.36 13.57
C VAL A 1017 -23.30 -2.99 14.08
N PRO A 1018 -22.85 -3.49 15.26
CA PRO A 1018 -21.69 -2.94 15.96
C PRO A 1018 -20.40 -2.86 15.13
N SER A 1019 -20.09 -3.91 14.37
CA SER A 1019 -18.88 -3.95 13.54
C SER A 1019 -18.91 -3.08 12.29
N SER A 1020 -20.07 -2.53 11.95
CA SER A 1020 -20.18 -1.62 10.80
C SER A 1020 -19.73 -0.20 11.15
N MET A 1021 -19.43 0.11 12.41
CA MET A 1021 -19.05 1.46 12.83
C MET A 1021 -17.61 1.50 13.33
N ARG A 1022 -16.86 2.50 12.87
CA ARG A 1022 -15.57 2.91 13.44
C ARG A 1022 -15.75 4.27 14.06
N ILE A 1023 -15.67 4.35 15.38
CA ILE A 1023 -15.92 5.62 16.10
C ILE A 1023 -14.57 6.22 16.49
N SER A 1024 -14.34 7.49 16.21
CA SER A 1024 -13.18 8.22 16.69
C SER A 1024 -13.59 9.50 17.39
N PHE A 1025 -13.22 9.64 18.66
CA PHE A 1025 -13.34 10.89 19.42
C PHE A 1025 -12.05 11.67 19.30
N PHE A 1026 -12.16 12.99 19.12
CA PHE A 1026 -11.05 13.92 19.21
C PHE A 1026 -11.36 14.99 20.25
N ARG A 1027 -10.34 15.39 21.01
CA ARG A 1027 -10.47 16.34 22.11
C ARG A 1027 -10.72 17.78 21.66
N ASP A 1028 -11.11 18.58 22.64
CA ASP A 1028 -11.14 20.04 22.59
C ASP A 1028 -9.74 20.67 22.56
N GLY A 1029 -9.68 21.94 22.16
CA GLY A 1029 -8.44 22.73 22.13
C GLY A 1029 -7.50 22.39 20.97
N ILE A 1030 -8.01 21.85 19.86
CA ILE A 1030 -7.27 21.70 18.60
C ILE A 1030 -7.54 22.96 17.76
N ASP A 1031 -6.53 23.78 17.52
CA ASP A 1031 -6.70 25.14 16.98
C ASP A 1031 -7.10 25.18 15.48
N ASN A 1032 -6.80 24.15 14.71
CA ASN A 1032 -6.98 24.14 13.26
C ASN A 1032 -7.92 23.01 12.81
N THR A 1033 -8.91 23.36 11.99
CA THR A 1033 -9.86 22.47 11.30
C THR A 1033 -9.20 21.28 10.60
N SER A 1034 -8.12 21.54 9.86
CA SER A 1034 -7.35 20.48 9.19
C SER A 1034 -6.75 19.51 10.20
N THR A 1035 -6.21 20.02 11.32
CA THR A 1035 -5.66 19.17 12.39
C THR A 1035 -6.76 18.35 13.06
N ARG A 1036 -7.95 18.91 13.28
CA ARG A 1036 -9.12 18.18 13.82
C ARG A 1036 -9.49 17.00 12.94
N ALA A 1037 -9.60 17.24 11.62
CA ALA A 1037 -9.89 16.19 10.65
C ALA A 1037 -8.78 15.12 10.63
N ILE A 1038 -7.50 15.52 10.63
CA ILE A 1038 -6.36 14.59 10.65
C ILE A 1038 -6.37 13.71 11.91
N VAL A 1039 -6.57 14.30 13.10
CA VAL A 1039 -6.62 13.56 14.37
C VAL A 1039 -7.81 12.59 14.41
N ALA A 1040 -8.98 13.00 13.90
CA ALA A 1040 -10.13 12.12 13.78
C ALA A 1040 -9.86 10.93 12.83
N THR A 1041 -9.25 11.18 11.67
CA THR A 1041 -8.85 10.13 10.73
C THR A 1041 -7.74 9.23 11.31
N GLU A 1042 -6.83 9.76 12.12
CA GLU A 1042 -5.81 8.97 12.81
C GLU A 1042 -6.44 7.96 13.77
N GLY A 1043 -7.44 8.39 14.54
CA GLY A 1043 -8.17 7.49 15.43
C GLY A 1043 -8.94 6.39 14.69
N GLU A 1044 -9.52 6.69 13.52
CA GLU A 1044 -10.08 5.67 12.62
C GLU A 1044 -8.99 4.68 12.13
N GLY A 1045 -7.79 5.19 11.84
CA GLY A 1045 -6.62 4.39 11.48
C GLY A 1045 -6.22 3.38 12.55
N PHE A 1046 -6.20 3.78 13.82
CA PHE A 1046 -5.94 2.87 14.94
C PHE A 1046 -7.01 1.79 15.09
N GLU A 1047 -8.28 2.15 14.89
CA GLU A 1047 -9.39 1.19 14.90
C GLU A 1047 -9.22 0.13 13.79
N LYS A 1048 -8.92 0.58 12.56
CA LYS A 1048 -8.67 -0.29 11.40
C LYS A 1048 -7.53 -1.27 11.66
N ALA A 1049 -6.42 -0.77 12.21
CA ALA A 1049 -5.25 -1.56 12.54
C ALA A 1049 -5.56 -2.58 13.66
N LEU A 1050 -6.34 -2.19 14.68
CA LEU A 1050 -6.82 -3.10 15.71
C LEU A 1050 -7.67 -4.23 15.12
N ARG A 1051 -8.69 -3.91 14.30
CA ARG A 1051 -9.53 -4.94 13.67
C ARG A 1051 -8.69 -5.92 12.86
N SER A 1052 -7.71 -5.43 12.08
CA SER A 1052 -6.83 -6.27 11.29
C SER A 1052 -6.00 -7.23 12.15
N ARG A 1053 -5.48 -6.78 13.30
CA ARG A 1053 -4.75 -7.65 14.25
C ARG A 1053 -5.63 -8.67 14.95
N LEU A 1054 -6.89 -8.33 15.19
CA LEU A 1054 -7.85 -9.25 15.79
C LEU A 1054 -8.33 -10.34 14.82
N GLU A 1055 -7.97 -10.28 13.53
CA GLU A 1055 -8.30 -11.32 12.55
C GLU A 1055 -7.61 -12.66 12.86
N GLY A 1056 -8.42 -13.69 13.07
CA GLY A 1056 -7.94 -15.02 13.49
C GLY A 1056 -7.68 -15.13 14.99
N VAL A 1057 -7.70 -14.01 15.72
CA VAL A 1057 -7.67 -13.99 17.20
C VAL A 1057 -9.09 -14.04 17.73
N LEU A 1058 -9.96 -13.16 17.22
CA LEU A 1058 -11.41 -13.17 17.46
C LEU A 1058 -12.13 -13.93 16.35
N THR A 1059 -13.17 -14.67 16.72
CA THR A 1059 -14.10 -15.26 15.74
C THR A 1059 -14.83 -14.14 14.99
N PRO A 1060 -15.27 -14.37 13.74
CA PRO A 1060 -16.05 -13.37 13.01
C PRO A 1060 -17.32 -12.94 13.76
N ALA A 1061 -17.96 -13.84 14.51
CA ALA A 1061 -19.13 -13.50 15.33
C ALA A 1061 -18.78 -12.55 16.49
N GLU A 1062 -17.68 -12.81 17.20
CA GLU A 1062 -17.18 -11.91 18.26
C GLU A 1062 -16.86 -10.53 17.68
N GLN A 1063 -16.10 -10.45 16.57
CA GLN A 1063 -15.79 -9.17 15.95
C GLN A 1063 -17.04 -8.39 15.52
N ARG A 1064 -18.06 -9.10 15.00
CA ARG A 1064 -19.34 -8.51 14.59
C ARG A 1064 -20.15 -7.94 15.75
N SER A 1065 -19.96 -8.46 16.96
CA SER A 1065 -20.63 -7.98 18.17
C SER A 1065 -19.96 -6.77 18.84
N LEU A 1066 -18.79 -6.34 18.36
CA LEU A 1066 -17.98 -5.31 19.01
C LEU A 1066 -17.96 -3.99 18.24
N VAL A 1067 -18.24 -2.91 18.98
CA VAL A 1067 -17.85 -1.54 18.60
C VAL A 1067 -16.47 -1.28 19.19
N PHE A 1068 -15.56 -0.78 18.36
CA PHE A 1068 -14.30 -0.20 18.81
C PHE A 1068 -14.37 1.29 18.56
N ALA A 1069 -14.13 2.06 19.61
CA ALA A 1069 -14.00 3.50 19.50
C ALA A 1069 -12.64 3.93 20.03
N THR A 1070 -11.99 4.84 19.31
CA THR A 1070 -10.71 5.41 19.71
C THR A 1070 -10.93 6.81 20.25
N ASP A 1071 -10.24 7.15 21.33
CA ASP A 1071 -10.39 8.41 22.02
C ASP A 1071 -9.04 9.12 22.09
N MET A 1072 -8.84 10.04 21.14
CA MET A 1072 -7.59 10.73 20.85
C MET A 1072 -7.35 11.86 21.85
N GLN A 1073 -6.28 11.76 22.66
CA GLN A 1073 -5.95 12.75 23.71
C GLN A 1073 -4.93 13.81 23.26
N GLY A 1074 -4.30 13.63 22.09
CA GLY A 1074 -3.35 14.57 21.50
C GLY A 1074 -4.03 15.76 20.81
N ALA A 1075 -3.39 16.91 20.82
CA ALA A 1075 -3.86 18.09 20.09
C ALA A 1075 -3.33 18.15 18.64
N GLN A 1076 -2.31 17.35 18.32
CA GLN A 1076 -1.66 17.26 17.02
C GLN A 1076 -1.59 15.81 16.56
N TYR A 1077 -1.41 15.64 15.25
CA TYR A 1077 -1.16 14.33 14.67
C TYR A 1077 0.05 13.68 15.33
N GLY A 1078 -0.13 12.44 15.77
CA GLY A 1078 0.94 11.66 16.32
C GLY A 1078 1.29 11.91 17.79
N GLU A 1079 0.60 12.84 18.46
CA GLU A 1079 0.84 13.19 19.86
C GLU A 1079 -0.23 12.62 20.81
N GLY A 1080 0.09 12.62 22.10
CA GLY A 1080 -0.84 12.23 23.17
C GLY A 1080 -1.12 10.73 23.28
N GLY A 1081 -1.92 10.38 24.30
CA GLY A 1081 -2.41 9.01 24.49
C GLY A 1081 -3.61 8.71 23.59
N VAL A 1082 -3.86 7.42 23.35
CA VAL A 1082 -5.06 6.94 22.65
C VAL A 1082 -5.75 5.93 23.54
N ARG A 1083 -7.02 6.16 23.85
CA ARG A 1083 -7.83 5.25 24.68
C ARG A 1083 -8.77 4.43 23.81
N LEU A 1084 -8.83 3.13 24.04
CA LEU A 1084 -9.83 2.25 23.43
C LEU A 1084 -11.09 2.24 24.31
N ILE A 1085 -12.24 2.44 23.69
CA ILE A 1085 -13.57 2.26 24.30
C ILE A 1085 -14.27 1.16 23.51
N THR A 1086 -14.97 0.26 24.21
CA THR A 1086 -15.75 -0.80 23.57
C THR A 1086 -17.02 -1.06 24.37
N ASN A 1087 -18.02 -1.67 23.73
CA ASN A 1087 -19.31 -1.99 24.35
C ASN A 1087 -19.26 -3.16 25.34
N GLY A 1088 -18.10 -3.79 25.50
CA GLY A 1088 -17.96 -5.02 26.27
C GLY A 1088 -18.64 -6.20 25.57
N GLY A 1089 -18.86 -7.30 26.29
CA GLY A 1089 -19.48 -8.51 25.76
C GLY A 1089 -18.52 -9.66 25.47
N LEU A 1090 -17.21 -9.42 25.50
CA LEU A 1090 -16.21 -10.48 25.58
C LEU A 1090 -15.93 -10.88 27.03
N SER A 1091 -15.45 -12.11 27.23
CA SER A 1091 -14.94 -12.52 28.54
C SER A 1091 -13.72 -11.68 28.94
N PRO A 1092 -13.41 -11.53 30.24
CA PRO A 1092 -12.25 -10.74 30.68
C PRO A 1092 -10.93 -11.19 30.04
N ALA A 1093 -10.73 -12.49 29.83
CA ALA A 1093 -9.56 -13.03 29.14
C ALA A 1093 -9.49 -12.61 27.67
N ARG A 1094 -10.63 -12.62 26.97
CA ARG A 1094 -10.71 -12.20 25.56
C ARG A 1094 -10.55 -10.68 25.43
N MET A 1095 -11.10 -9.90 26.36
CA MET A 1095 -10.87 -8.46 26.40
C MET A 1095 -9.41 -8.11 26.64
N ARG A 1096 -8.69 -8.87 27.48
CA ARG A 1096 -7.25 -8.67 27.68
C ARG A 1096 -6.48 -8.78 26.36
N VAL A 1097 -6.80 -9.80 25.56
CA VAL A 1097 -6.20 -9.97 24.23
C VAL A 1097 -6.52 -8.79 23.31
N VAL A 1098 -7.74 -8.24 23.36
CA VAL A 1098 -8.09 -7.03 22.60
C VAL A 1098 -7.21 -5.84 23.02
N TYR A 1099 -7.03 -5.61 24.31
CA TYR A 1099 -6.17 -4.53 24.81
C TYR A 1099 -4.69 -4.74 24.50
N GLU A 1100 -4.19 -5.98 24.54
CA GLU A 1100 -2.83 -6.35 24.13
C GLU A 1100 -2.61 -6.10 22.63
N GLN A 1101 -3.60 -6.43 21.78
CA GLN A 1101 -3.48 -6.11 20.35
C GLN A 1101 -3.59 -4.61 20.10
N PHE A 1102 -4.40 -3.89 20.88
CA PHE A 1102 -4.49 -2.43 20.78
C PHE A 1102 -3.21 -1.74 21.23
N SER A 1103 -2.57 -2.22 22.30
CA SER A 1103 -1.28 -1.67 22.77
C SER A 1103 -0.20 -1.76 21.69
N GLU A 1104 -0.14 -2.88 20.98
CA GLU A 1104 0.79 -3.05 19.85
C GLU A 1104 0.46 -2.14 18.65
N VAL A 1105 -0.81 -1.74 18.49
CA VAL A 1105 -1.25 -0.83 17.42
C VAL A 1105 -0.87 0.61 17.74
N VAL A 1106 -1.11 1.06 18.96
CA VAL A 1106 -0.80 2.45 19.38
C VAL A 1106 0.69 2.64 19.72
N GLY A 1107 1.41 1.55 19.97
CA GLY A 1107 2.84 1.56 20.29
C GLY A 1107 3.13 2.20 21.67
N PRO A 1108 4.26 2.91 21.84
CA PRO A 1108 4.65 3.51 23.12
C PRO A 1108 3.78 4.70 23.53
N ARG A 1109 2.80 5.11 22.72
CA ARG A 1109 1.85 6.16 23.09
C ARG A 1109 1.02 5.66 24.26
N ALA A 1110 1.06 6.41 25.36
CA ALA A 1110 0.54 5.97 26.64
C ALA A 1110 -0.88 5.40 26.52
N ILE A 1111 -1.00 4.10 26.79
CA ILE A 1111 -2.27 3.43 27.04
C ILE A 1111 -2.64 3.83 28.45
N VAL A 1112 -3.70 4.61 28.62
CA VAL A 1112 -4.30 4.78 29.94
C VAL A 1112 -4.97 3.44 30.26
N PRO A 1113 -4.42 2.59 31.16
CA PRO A 1113 -4.96 1.27 31.40
C PRO A 1113 -6.35 1.42 32.02
N ILE A 1114 -7.36 0.80 31.42
CA ILE A 1114 -8.70 0.73 32.00
C ILE A 1114 -8.78 -0.59 32.80
N PHE A 1115 -8.42 -0.54 34.07
CA PHE A 1115 -8.92 -1.50 35.04
C PHE A 1115 -9.71 -0.73 36.10
N ASN A 1116 -11.02 -0.92 36.10
CA ASN A 1116 -11.84 -0.91 37.31
C ASN A 1116 -12.34 -2.33 37.52
#